data_AF-A0A8H6S604-F1
#
_entry.id   AF-A0A8H6S604-F1
#
_cell.length_a   1.000
_cell.length_b   1.000
_cell.length_c   1.000
_cell.angle_alpha   90.00
_cell.angle_beta   90.00
_cell.angle_gamma   90.00
#
_symmetry.space_group_name_H-M   'P 1'
#
loop_
_entity.id
_entity.type
_entity.pdbx_description
1 polymer ?
#
loop_
_entity_poly.entity_id
_entity_poly.type
_entity_poly.pdbx_seq_one_letter_code
_entity_poly.pdbx_strand_id
1 'polypeptide(L)'
;MTLAPFDQSFVNVDHLRAFAEALQSDEVDEKAGGDIDVPLTPGSRVRKVSALSDFAPVNLRVKRRKRGDRKQPKQHDWSFIVFRLVYFRFSPSASFLNPIVQGFIFLFIAAEFSLYVLLRQLVNEWISAWRGRKGVLRKALRAATTYEEWKEAARVMDEYLQFDEWKKDDEDAFYDYKLLRRVHRSLKTLREKNDVRGCMGVLTTCLRSNFAAVENTRLYSETFLGTKSLIEAYFDELERAIALIRDSPELTIDEKRRFFKAANTNLGISALCLSGGASFGYYHTGVVKAFLDSGLLPRVITGTSAGGLIAALCCTRTDNELKELLVPRLADKITACEEGFGVWGTRLWKTGARFDPVLWARKCAFFTRGSMTFKEAYTRTGRILNISVIPADRHSPTRLLNYLTSPDTLIWSALLASAAVPGILPPVPLMQKLRDGSAVPYNWGSRFKDGSLRVDIPLQALHTYFNVTFPIVSQVNPHVHLFFFAPRGSPGRPVAHRKGKGWRGNFLLSAAEQWLKHELTKNFKVIRDLELLPQLLGQDWSSVFLQRFDGTITIWPRTRLRDWLHILSDPDRRELERMMRVGQLVTWPKLHMIANRARVEQQIFLGRQQMRVKAKPPTEPTREPSSPPPSGSDRPLSVDTDAEAAFKSRSFYRNKRSGTATPIHNRHADPLRTRRRWASEKGAEPPETSSGSSFLARLRTGSFSTFRGTSLKEVTVALEDGWSSDSSTEEELVAVDG
;
A
#
# COMPACT_ATOMS: atom_id res chain seq x y z
N MET A 1 -7.21 32.76 25.58
CA MET A 1 -6.83 31.35 25.78
C MET A 1 -7.13 30.57 24.52
N THR A 2 -6.16 29.86 23.94
CA THR A 2 -6.44 28.87 22.89
C THR A 2 -6.95 27.59 23.53
N LEU A 3 -8.14 27.12 23.14
CA LEU A 3 -8.70 25.85 23.61
C LEU A 3 -7.72 24.69 23.36
N ALA A 4 -7.66 23.72 24.27
CA ALA A 4 -6.85 22.51 24.08
C ALA A 4 -7.25 21.78 22.77
N PRO A 5 -6.33 21.12 22.05
CA PRO A 5 -6.63 20.50 20.75
C PRO A 5 -7.75 19.46 20.75
N PHE A 6 -8.07 18.88 21.91
CA PHE A 6 -9.18 17.94 22.11
C PHE A 6 -10.57 18.58 22.11
N ASP A 7 -10.67 19.84 22.54
CA ASP A 7 -11.92 20.50 22.87
C ASP A 7 -12.37 21.49 21.79
N GLN A 8 -11.58 21.60 20.70
CA GLN A 8 -11.92 22.36 19.50
C GLN A 8 -12.91 21.58 18.61
N SER A 9 -14.05 22.19 18.28
CA SER A 9 -14.91 21.74 17.19
C SER A 9 -14.43 22.35 15.87
N PHE A 10 -14.25 21.52 14.85
CA PHE A 10 -13.85 21.93 13.50
C PHE A 10 -14.97 21.75 12.46
N VAL A 11 -16.21 21.54 12.92
CA VAL A 11 -17.36 21.26 12.05
C VAL A 11 -17.81 22.55 11.35
N ASN A 12 -17.73 22.58 10.02
CA ASN A 12 -18.39 23.59 9.19
C ASN A 12 -19.74 23.02 8.72
N VAL A 13 -20.84 23.67 9.11
CA VAL A 13 -22.20 23.19 8.86
C VAL A 13 -22.60 23.34 7.40
N ASP A 14 -22.19 24.43 6.74
CA ASP A 14 -22.58 24.71 5.36
C ASP A 14 -21.91 23.73 4.38
N HIS A 15 -20.67 23.32 4.67
CA HIS A 15 -19.99 22.29 3.88
C HIS A 15 -20.64 20.90 4.03
N LEU A 16 -21.20 20.60 5.21
CA LEU A 16 -21.97 19.38 5.42
C LEU A 16 -23.35 19.45 4.76
N ARG A 17 -23.97 20.64 4.67
CA ARG A 17 -25.22 20.85 3.94
C ARG A 17 -25.02 20.63 2.45
N ALA A 18 -24.00 21.24 1.84
CA ALA A 18 -23.64 21.05 0.44
C ALA A 18 -23.32 19.57 0.10
N PHE A 19 -22.76 18.81 1.04
CA PHE A 19 -22.55 17.37 0.89
C PHE A 19 -23.84 16.54 0.98
N ALA A 20 -24.76 16.91 1.88
CA ALA A 20 -26.08 16.29 1.94
C ALA A 20 -26.89 16.54 0.65
N GLU A 21 -26.81 17.75 0.10
CA GLU A 21 -27.39 18.12 -1.19
C GLU A 21 -26.76 17.31 -2.34
N ALA A 22 -25.42 17.19 -2.38
CA ALA A 22 -24.71 16.39 -3.40
C ALA A 22 -24.97 14.88 -3.32
N LEU A 23 -25.31 14.34 -2.14
CA LEU A 23 -25.76 12.95 -2.01
C LEU A 23 -27.14 12.75 -2.64
N GLN A 24 -28.04 13.72 -2.48
CA GLN A 24 -29.41 13.68 -3.00
C GLN A 24 -29.51 14.00 -4.49
N SER A 25 -28.72 14.94 -5.01
CA SER A 25 -28.80 15.38 -6.42
C SER A 25 -28.62 14.23 -7.41
N ASP A 26 -27.69 13.32 -7.12
CA ASP A 26 -27.37 12.19 -8.00
C ASP A 26 -28.36 11.02 -7.85
N GLU A 27 -29.11 10.91 -6.74
CA GLU A 27 -30.20 9.92 -6.65
C GLU A 27 -31.38 10.26 -7.55
N VAL A 28 -31.63 11.55 -7.79
CA VAL A 28 -32.69 12.00 -8.70
C VAL A 28 -32.33 11.63 -10.14
N ASP A 29 -31.07 11.82 -10.55
CA ASP A 29 -30.61 11.44 -11.90
C ASP A 29 -30.48 9.91 -12.08
N GLU A 30 -30.13 9.13 -11.04
CA GLU A 30 -30.17 7.65 -11.11
C GLU A 30 -31.61 7.08 -11.17
N LYS A 31 -32.60 7.76 -10.57
CA LYS A 31 -34.02 7.38 -10.64
C LYS A 31 -34.74 7.93 -11.88
N ALA A 32 -34.28 9.05 -12.43
CA ALA A 32 -34.77 9.63 -13.69
C ALA A 32 -34.22 8.94 -14.95
N GLY A 33 -33.59 7.77 -14.81
CA GLY A 33 -33.34 6.83 -15.90
C GLY A 33 -34.60 6.13 -16.45
N GLY A 34 -35.78 6.45 -15.93
CA GLY A 34 -37.08 6.18 -16.55
C GLY A 34 -37.76 7.50 -16.94
N ASP A 35 -38.40 7.52 -18.11
CA ASP A 35 -38.92 8.71 -18.78
C ASP A 35 -39.85 9.57 -17.90
N ILE A 36 -39.43 10.81 -17.59
CA ILE A 36 -40.33 11.86 -17.08
C ILE A 36 -39.92 13.21 -17.71
N ASP A 37 -40.76 13.71 -18.61
CA ASP A 37 -40.70 15.10 -19.08
C ASP A 37 -41.12 16.07 -17.97
N VAL A 38 -40.25 17.03 -17.62
CA VAL A 38 -40.56 18.14 -16.71
C VAL A 38 -40.11 19.47 -17.36
N PRO A 39 -40.92 20.55 -17.34
CA PRO A 39 -40.60 21.78 -18.07
C PRO A 39 -39.34 22.50 -17.55
N LEU A 40 -38.56 23.06 -18.49
CA LEU A 40 -37.29 23.73 -18.18
C LEU A 40 -37.47 25.11 -17.54
N THR A 41 -36.64 25.41 -16.53
CA THR A 41 -36.20 26.77 -16.19
C THR A 41 -34.70 26.91 -16.48
N PRO A 42 -34.22 28.06 -17.00
CA PRO A 42 -32.85 28.17 -17.49
C PRO A 42 -31.85 28.55 -16.37
N GLY A 43 -31.05 27.59 -15.91
CA GLY A 43 -30.00 27.84 -14.91
C GLY A 43 -29.09 26.63 -14.65
N SER A 44 -27.99 26.54 -15.40
CA SER A 44 -26.83 25.65 -15.17
C SER A 44 -27.09 24.19 -14.73
N ARG A 45 -27.14 23.26 -15.70
CA ARG A 45 -26.71 21.86 -15.48
C ARG A 45 -25.80 21.41 -16.63
N VAL A 46 -24.60 20.94 -16.29
CA VAL A 46 -23.69 20.32 -17.26
C VAL A 46 -24.15 18.87 -17.47
N ARG A 47 -24.78 18.62 -18.63
CA ARG A 47 -25.30 17.28 -19.00
C ARG A 47 -24.12 16.30 -19.13
N LYS A 48 -24.15 15.17 -18.40
CA LYS A 48 -23.25 14.04 -18.66
C LYS A 48 -23.53 13.54 -20.08
N VAL A 49 -22.51 13.52 -20.94
CA VAL A 49 -22.59 12.86 -22.25
C VAL A 49 -22.37 11.36 -22.02
N SER A 50 -23.44 10.64 -21.75
CA SER A 50 -23.48 9.18 -21.92
C SER A 50 -23.62 8.88 -23.41
N ALA A 51 -22.68 8.13 -23.99
CA ALA A 51 -22.88 7.57 -25.32
C ALA A 51 -24.03 6.55 -25.25
N LEU A 52 -25.16 6.87 -25.89
CA LEU A 52 -26.17 5.88 -26.22
C LEU A 52 -25.51 4.83 -27.12
N SER A 53 -25.44 3.60 -26.64
CA SER A 53 -24.94 2.47 -27.44
C SER A 53 -26.00 2.04 -28.45
N ASP A 54 -25.74 2.25 -29.74
CA ASP A 54 -26.60 1.90 -30.89
C ASP A 54 -26.79 0.37 -31.11
N PHE A 55 -26.72 -0.44 -30.06
CA PHE A 55 -26.84 -1.89 -30.09
C PHE A 55 -28.10 -2.39 -29.38
N ALA A 56 -29.26 -1.88 -29.80
CA ALA A 56 -30.54 -2.52 -29.53
C ALA A 56 -30.83 -3.55 -30.65
N PRO A 57 -30.91 -4.86 -30.38
CA PRO A 57 -31.21 -5.84 -31.40
C PRO A 57 -32.68 -5.71 -31.86
N VAL A 58 -32.88 -5.30 -33.10
CA VAL A 58 -34.21 -5.20 -33.73
C VAL A 58 -34.81 -6.61 -33.85
N ASN A 59 -35.93 -6.84 -33.14
CA ASN A 59 -36.64 -8.12 -33.12
C ASN A 59 -37.34 -8.44 -34.45
N LEU A 60 -36.58 -8.87 -35.46
CA LEU A 60 -37.12 -9.39 -36.72
C LEU A 60 -37.79 -10.76 -36.50
N ARG A 61 -39.12 -10.79 -36.52
CA ARG A 61 -39.93 -12.03 -36.49
C ARG A 61 -39.75 -12.85 -37.76
N VAL A 62 -38.76 -13.74 -37.78
CA VAL A 62 -38.59 -14.73 -38.86
C VAL A 62 -39.65 -15.83 -38.74
N LYS A 63 -40.52 -15.95 -39.76
CA LYS A 63 -41.49 -17.05 -39.87
C LYS A 63 -40.75 -18.39 -40.02
N ARG A 64 -40.80 -19.26 -39.01
CA ARG A 64 -40.30 -20.65 -39.10
C ARG A 64 -41.10 -21.46 -40.13
N ARG A 65 -40.46 -21.82 -41.24
CA ARG A 65 -40.93 -22.90 -42.13
C ARG A 65 -40.74 -24.24 -41.40
N LYS A 66 -41.81 -25.04 -41.25
CA LYS A 66 -41.69 -26.44 -40.82
C LYS A 66 -40.86 -27.20 -41.87
N ARG A 67 -39.81 -27.91 -41.44
CA ARG A 67 -39.11 -28.92 -42.26
C ARG A 67 -39.14 -30.25 -41.51
N GLY A 68 -39.33 -31.33 -42.25
CA GLY A 68 -39.78 -32.63 -41.73
C GLY A 68 -38.78 -33.33 -40.81
N ASP A 69 -39.34 -34.23 -40.00
CA ASP A 69 -38.64 -35.03 -39.01
C ASP A 69 -37.69 -36.05 -39.66
N ARG A 70 -36.42 -36.06 -39.24
CA ARG A 70 -35.42 -37.07 -39.64
C ARG A 70 -34.59 -37.43 -38.42
N LYS A 71 -34.92 -38.58 -37.82
CA LYS A 71 -34.17 -39.17 -36.69
C LYS A 71 -32.73 -39.46 -37.12
N GLN A 72 -31.76 -38.89 -36.41
CA GLN A 72 -30.36 -39.31 -36.44
C GLN A 72 -30.01 -40.03 -35.12
N PRO A 73 -29.11 -41.04 -35.16
CA PRO A 73 -28.82 -41.87 -34.00
C PRO A 73 -27.98 -41.14 -32.94
N LYS A 74 -28.20 -41.48 -31.67
CA LYS A 74 -27.44 -40.95 -30.53
C LYS A 74 -26.03 -41.57 -30.49
N GLN A 75 -25.02 -40.85 -30.94
CA GLN A 75 -23.64 -41.07 -30.47
C GLN A 75 -23.41 -40.26 -29.18
N HIS A 76 -22.97 -40.93 -28.13
CA HIS A 76 -22.61 -40.31 -26.85
C HIS A 76 -21.22 -39.68 -26.93
N ASP A 77 -21.16 -38.51 -27.57
CA ASP A 77 -19.92 -37.76 -27.73
C ASP A 77 -19.53 -37.12 -26.39
N TRP A 78 -18.40 -37.52 -25.79
CA TRP A 78 -17.89 -36.96 -24.53
C TRP A 78 -17.65 -35.45 -24.63
N SER A 79 -17.32 -34.98 -25.84
CA SER A 79 -17.27 -33.58 -26.22
C SER A 79 -18.56 -32.84 -25.82
N PHE A 80 -19.74 -33.46 -26.01
CA PHE A 80 -21.05 -32.88 -25.75
C PHE A 80 -21.36 -32.79 -24.25
N ILE A 81 -20.84 -33.73 -23.44
CA ILE A 81 -20.94 -33.67 -21.98
C ILE A 81 -20.06 -32.53 -21.46
N VAL A 82 -18.81 -32.42 -21.91
CA VAL A 82 -17.91 -31.32 -21.55
C VAL A 82 -18.48 -29.97 -22.01
N PHE A 83 -18.98 -29.87 -23.24
CA PHE A 83 -19.62 -28.66 -23.75
C PHE A 83 -20.85 -28.26 -22.92
N ARG A 84 -21.67 -29.25 -22.51
CA ARG A 84 -22.85 -29.02 -21.66
C ARG A 84 -22.49 -28.63 -20.23
N LEU A 85 -21.36 -29.11 -19.70
CA LEU A 85 -20.81 -28.72 -18.39
C LEU A 85 -20.31 -27.26 -18.42
N VAL A 86 -19.69 -26.83 -19.53
CA VAL A 86 -19.31 -25.43 -19.78
C VAL A 86 -20.54 -24.53 -20.02
N TYR A 87 -21.55 -24.99 -20.79
CA TYR A 87 -22.78 -24.24 -21.03
C TYR A 87 -23.71 -24.15 -19.81
N PHE A 88 -23.55 -25.03 -18.81
CA PHE A 88 -24.28 -24.99 -17.54
C PHE A 88 -24.00 -23.68 -16.74
N ARG A 89 -22.94 -22.95 -17.09
CA ARG A 89 -22.54 -21.65 -16.54
C ARG A 89 -23.61 -20.55 -16.69
N PHE A 90 -24.52 -20.63 -17.67
CA PHE A 90 -25.39 -19.51 -18.07
C PHE A 90 -26.91 -19.77 -18.10
N SER A 91 -27.41 -20.93 -17.66
CA SER A 91 -28.86 -21.20 -17.66
C SER A 91 -29.50 -21.01 -16.26
N PRO A 92 -30.46 -20.09 -16.06
CA PRO A 92 -31.12 -19.88 -14.76
C PRO A 92 -31.89 -21.09 -14.22
N SER A 93 -32.22 -22.05 -15.08
CA SER A 93 -32.96 -23.28 -14.75
C SER A 93 -32.08 -24.43 -14.21
N ALA A 94 -30.78 -24.19 -14.01
CA ALA A 94 -29.78 -25.17 -13.60
C ALA A 94 -29.64 -25.31 -12.05
N SER A 95 -30.77 -25.23 -11.34
CA SER A 95 -30.81 -24.75 -9.94
C SER A 95 -30.30 -25.70 -8.85
N PHE A 96 -30.01 -26.97 -9.15
CA PHE A 96 -29.67 -27.98 -8.12
C PHE A 96 -28.23 -28.49 -8.14
N LEU A 97 -27.62 -28.77 -9.31
CA LEU A 97 -26.30 -29.44 -9.33
C LEU A 97 -25.13 -28.47 -9.08
N ASN A 98 -25.22 -27.24 -9.59
CA ASN A 98 -24.19 -26.22 -9.45
C ASN A 98 -23.91 -25.82 -7.98
N PRO A 99 -24.92 -25.51 -7.14
CA PRO A 99 -24.68 -25.19 -5.72
C PRO A 99 -24.15 -26.39 -4.91
N ILE A 100 -24.43 -27.63 -5.32
CA ILE A 100 -23.89 -28.83 -4.66
C ILE A 100 -22.39 -28.95 -4.91
N VAL A 101 -21.94 -28.88 -6.16
CA VAL A 101 -20.50 -28.94 -6.51
C VAL A 101 -19.74 -27.76 -5.90
N GLN A 102 -20.30 -26.55 -5.99
CA GLN A 102 -19.76 -25.35 -5.36
C GLN A 102 -19.69 -25.50 -3.83
N GLY A 103 -20.72 -26.08 -3.20
CA GLY A 103 -20.77 -26.40 -1.78
C GLY A 103 -19.68 -27.40 -1.34
N PHE A 104 -19.42 -28.45 -2.13
CA PHE A 104 -18.31 -29.38 -1.86
C PHE A 104 -16.94 -28.69 -1.93
N ILE A 105 -16.72 -27.81 -2.91
CA ILE A 105 -15.48 -27.02 -3.03
C ILE A 105 -15.31 -26.11 -1.80
N PHE A 106 -16.35 -25.39 -1.39
CA PHE A 106 -16.30 -24.55 -0.20
C PHE A 106 -16.12 -25.35 1.10
N LEU A 107 -16.73 -26.53 1.23
CA LEU A 107 -16.56 -27.41 2.39
C LEU A 107 -15.13 -27.97 2.48
N PHE A 108 -14.54 -28.37 1.35
CA PHE A 108 -13.14 -28.81 1.30
C PHE A 108 -12.18 -27.69 1.74
N ILE A 109 -12.36 -26.48 1.20
CA ILE A 109 -11.54 -25.31 1.55
C ILE A 109 -11.78 -24.88 3.01
N ALA A 110 -13.01 -25.01 3.53
CA ALA A 110 -13.30 -24.78 4.95
C ALA A 110 -12.62 -25.81 5.87
N ALA A 111 -12.50 -27.07 5.43
CA ALA A 111 -11.76 -28.11 6.15
C ALA A 111 -10.24 -27.84 6.15
N GLU A 112 -9.65 -27.50 4.99
CA GLU A 112 -8.26 -27.06 4.87
C GLU A 112 -7.97 -25.83 5.76
N PHE A 113 -8.87 -24.85 5.75
CA PHE A 113 -8.75 -23.64 6.55
C PHE A 113 -8.86 -23.92 8.05
N SER A 114 -9.77 -24.83 8.45
CA SER A 114 -9.90 -25.26 9.85
C SER A 114 -8.66 -26.01 10.34
N LEU A 115 -8.11 -26.90 9.51
CA LEU A 115 -6.84 -27.58 9.76
C LEU A 115 -5.68 -26.57 9.88
N TYR A 116 -5.63 -25.55 9.02
CA TYR A 116 -4.65 -24.48 9.08
C TYR A 116 -4.73 -23.70 10.40
N VAL A 117 -5.93 -23.30 10.82
CA VAL A 117 -6.15 -22.59 12.09
C VAL A 117 -5.72 -23.47 13.28
N LEU A 118 -6.08 -24.76 13.28
CA LEU A 118 -5.71 -25.71 14.33
C LEU A 118 -4.19 -25.90 14.43
N LEU A 119 -3.51 -26.17 13.31
CA LEU A 119 -2.05 -26.28 13.24
C LEU A 119 -1.39 -25.00 13.76
N ARG A 120 -1.92 -23.83 13.40
CA ARG A 120 -1.40 -22.53 13.85
C ARG A 120 -1.58 -22.28 15.35
N GLN A 121 -2.67 -22.74 15.97
CA GLN A 121 -2.77 -22.68 17.43
C GLN A 121 -1.73 -23.59 18.09
N LEU A 122 -1.53 -24.82 17.59
CA LEU A 122 -0.48 -25.71 18.08
C LEU A 122 0.94 -25.10 17.95
N VAL A 123 1.25 -24.39 16.86
CA VAL A 123 2.52 -23.65 16.70
C VAL A 123 2.66 -22.54 17.75
N ASN A 124 1.59 -21.79 18.02
CA ASN A 124 1.61 -20.68 18.98
C ASN A 124 1.65 -21.14 20.45
N GLU A 125 0.96 -22.24 20.78
CA GLU A 125 0.78 -22.74 22.15
C GLU A 125 1.90 -23.65 22.65
N TRP A 126 2.92 -23.94 21.83
CA TRP A 126 4.14 -24.63 22.27
C TRP A 126 5.04 -23.75 23.17
N ILE A 127 4.53 -23.50 24.37
CA ILE A 127 5.08 -22.70 25.48
C ILE A 127 6.44 -23.25 25.98
N SER A 128 6.77 -24.50 25.66
CA SER A 128 7.98 -25.20 26.13
C SER A 128 9.30 -24.46 25.81
N ALA A 129 9.38 -23.78 24.66
CA ALA A 129 10.59 -23.07 24.23
C ALA A 129 10.95 -21.83 25.09
N TRP A 130 10.04 -21.36 25.95
CA TRP A 130 10.19 -20.10 26.71
C TRP A 130 10.09 -20.31 28.23
N ARG A 131 10.54 -21.47 28.72
CA ARG A 131 10.64 -21.77 30.17
C ARG A 131 11.93 -21.20 30.77
N GLY A 132 11.99 -21.08 32.10
CA GLY A 132 13.15 -20.56 32.84
C GLY A 132 13.50 -19.10 32.54
N ARG A 133 14.80 -18.75 32.58
CA ARG A 133 15.33 -17.37 32.40
C ARG A 133 14.90 -16.73 31.09
N LYS A 134 14.78 -17.50 29.99
CA LYS A 134 14.24 -17.02 28.69
C LYS A 134 12.80 -16.50 28.83
N GLY A 135 11.98 -17.16 29.64
CA GLY A 135 10.59 -16.75 29.91
C GLY A 135 10.51 -15.44 30.70
N VAL A 136 11.39 -15.25 31.69
CA VAL A 136 11.47 -14.02 32.50
C VAL A 136 11.88 -12.82 31.64
N LEU A 137 12.96 -12.95 30.86
CA LEU A 137 13.40 -11.89 29.95
C LEU A 137 12.34 -11.58 28.88
N ARG A 138 11.59 -12.59 28.39
CA ARG A 138 10.47 -12.38 27.46
C ARG A 138 9.28 -11.68 28.12
N LYS A 139 9.06 -11.86 29.43
CA LYS A 139 8.07 -11.09 30.20
C LYS A 139 8.53 -9.63 30.34
N ALA A 140 9.80 -9.37 30.66
CA ALA A 140 10.37 -8.02 30.72
C ALA A 140 10.20 -7.25 29.40
N LEU A 141 10.57 -7.86 28.26
CA LEU A 141 10.34 -7.30 26.91
C LEU A 141 8.87 -6.98 26.57
N ARG A 142 7.91 -7.64 27.24
CA ARG A 142 6.47 -7.37 27.08
C ARG A 142 5.94 -6.37 28.11
N ALA A 143 6.64 -6.22 29.23
CA ALA A 143 6.30 -5.33 30.33
C ALA A 143 6.81 -3.89 30.09
N ALA A 144 7.85 -3.72 29.26
CA ALA A 144 8.36 -2.41 28.84
C ALA A 144 7.23 -1.45 28.42
N THR A 145 7.40 -0.19 28.80
CA THR A 145 6.48 0.93 28.56
C THR A 145 7.08 1.98 27.64
N THR A 146 8.41 2.15 27.67
CA THR A 146 9.17 3.03 26.79
C THR A 146 10.04 2.25 25.80
N TYR A 147 10.49 2.91 24.73
CA TYR A 147 11.40 2.30 23.76
C TYR A 147 12.81 2.06 24.34
N GLU A 148 13.24 2.89 25.30
CA GLU A 148 14.53 2.72 26.00
C GLU A 148 14.53 1.48 26.88
N GLU A 149 13.53 1.31 27.76
CA GLU A 149 13.31 0.07 28.54
C GLU A 149 13.28 -1.17 27.64
N TRP A 150 12.63 -1.06 26.47
CA TRP A 150 12.56 -2.16 25.52
C TRP A 150 13.92 -2.48 24.90
N LYS A 151 14.73 -1.48 24.56
CA LYS A 151 16.11 -1.67 24.05
C LYS A 151 17.02 -2.30 25.09
N GLU A 152 16.94 -1.88 26.35
CA GLU A 152 17.71 -2.48 27.45
C GLU A 152 17.34 -3.95 27.65
N ALA A 153 16.04 -4.25 27.73
CA ALA A 153 15.55 -5.63 27.85
C ALA A 153 15.89 -6.49 26.62
N ALA A 154 15.99 -5.89 25.42
CA ALA A 154 16.42 -6.57 24.20
C ALA A 154 17.93 -6.89 24.24
N ARG A 155 18.77 -5.94 24.68
CA ARG A 155 20.21 -6.13 24.84
C ARG A 155 20.53 -7.26 25.82
N VAL A 156 19.89 -7.27 27.00
CA VAL A 156 20.06 -8.36 27.99
C VAL A 156 19.58 -9.72 27.45
N MET A 157 18.60 -9.73 26.53
CA MET A 157 18.17 -10.96 25.87
C MET A 157 19.15 -11.43 24.78
N ASP A 158 19.71 -10.52 23.98
CA ASP A 158 20.74 -10.83 22.98
C ASP A 158 22.01 -11.39 23.63
N GLU A 159 22.47 -10.75 24.71
CA GLU A 159 23.63 -11.17 25.51
C GLU A 159 23.42 -12.58 26.10
N TYR A 160 22.27 -12.81 26.74
CA TYR A 160 21.93 -14.13 27.31
C TYR A 160 21.76 -15.24 26.25
N LEU A 161 21.49 -14.88 25.00
CA LEU A 161 21.38 -15.82 23.87
C LEU A 161 22.67 -15.90 23.03
N GLN A 162 23.73 -15.18 23.41
CA GLN A 162 25.02 -15.07 22.71
C GLN A 162 24.90 -14.55 21.27
N PHE A 163 23.85 -13.78 20.95
CA PHE A 163 23.66 -13.23 19.61
C PHE A 163 24.67 -12.14 19.24
N ASP A 164 25.35 -11.54 20.23
CA ASP A 164 26.42 -10.56 19.99
C ASP A 164 27.69 -11.18 19.38
N GLU A 165 27.89 -12.50 19.48
CA GLU A 165 28.95 -13.21 18.74
C GLU A 165 28.65 -13.21 17.24
N TRP A 166 27.40 -13.50 16.85
CA TRP A 166 26.94 -13.43 15.44
C TRP A 166 26.99 -12.01 14.88
N LYS A 167 26.82 -10.96 15.70
CA LYS A 167 26.97 -9.55 15.27
C LYS A 167 28.42 -9.18 14.96
N LYS A 168 29.41 -9.85 15.57
CA LYS A 168 30.85 -9.62 15.35
C LYS A 168 31.39 -10.36 14.14
N ASP A 169 30.80 -11.50 13.79
CA ASP A 169 31.12 -12.21 12.56
C ASP A 169 30.56 -11.42 11.36
N ASP A 170 31.42 -10.97 10.45
CA ASP A 170 30.99 -10.26 9.24
C ASP A 170 30.31 -11.20 8.24
N GLU A 171 30.60 -12.50 8.26
CA GLU A 171 30.17 -13.41 7.19
C GLU A 171 28.68 -13.76 7.32
N ASP A 172 27.96 -13.70 6.20
CA ASP A 172 26.56 -14.12 6.07
C ASP A 172 26.22 -14.32 4.58
N ALA A 173 25.25 -15.19 4.27
CA ALA A 173 24.78 -15.43 2.91
C ALA A 173 23.76 -14.37 2.42
N PHE A 174 23.27 -13.51 3.31
CA PHE A 174 22.18 -12.57 3.01
C PHE A 174 22.62 -11.17 2.54
N TYR A 175 23.94 -10.88 2.51
CA TYR A 175 24.52 -9.64 1.98
C TYR A 175 25.97 -9.82 1.49
N ASP A 176 26.45 -8.92 0.62
CA ASP A 176 27.85 -8.95 0.16
C ASP A 176 28.77 -8.21 1.15
N TYR A 177 29.20 -8.93 2.18
CA TYR A 177 30.14 -8.44 3.19
C TYR A 177 31.50 -8.05 2.61
N LYS A 178 31.97 -8.70 1.52
CA LYS A 178 33.27 -8.40 0.89
C LYS A 178 33.24 -7.08 0.12
N LEU A 179 32.13 -6.77 -0.56
CA LEU A 179 31.89 -5.46 -1.15
C LEU A 179 31.71 -4.40 -0.05
N LEU A 180 30.88 -4.66 0.95
CA LEU A 180 30.60 -3.70 2.02
C LEU A 180 31.86 -3.30 2.80
N ARG A 181 32.71 -4.27 3.16
CA ARG A 181 33.99 -4.06 3.84
C ARG A 181 34.96 -3.23 2.98
N ARG A 182 35.02 -3.46 1.66
CA ARG A 182 35.84 -2.65 0.73
C ARG A 182 35.33 -1.21 0.64
N VAL A 183 34.01 -1.02 0.49
CA VAL A 183 33.38 0.31 0.42
C VAL A 183 33.58 1.09 1.72
N HIS A 184 33.33 0.48 2.88
CA HIS A 184 33.52 1.12 4.19
C HIS A 184 34.98 1.56 4.38
N ARG A 185 35.97 0.70 4.09
CA ARG A 185 37.39 1.07 4.15
C ARG A 185 37.74 2.21 3.19
N SER A 186 37.19 2.20 1.97
CA SER A 186 37.44 3.24 0.98
C SER A 186 36.86 4.59 1.42
N LEU A 187 35.60 4.63 1.85
CA LEU A 187 34.96 5.83 2.39
C LEU A 187 35.72 6.40 3.58
N LYS A 188 36.09 5.54 4.55
CA LYS A 188 36.85 5.93 5.73
C LYS A 188 38.21 6.53 5.36
N THR A 189 38.96 5.87 4.48
CA THR A 189 40.29 6.34 4.03
C THR A 189 40.20 7.67 3.28
N LEU A 190 39.19 7.85 2.43
CA LEU A 190 38.97 9.09 1.68
C LEU A 190 38.55 10.23 2.62
N ARG A 191 37.66 9.96 3.60
CA ARG A 191 37.26 10.92 4.63
C ARG A 191 38.43 11.33 5.52
N GLU A 192 39.29 10.40 5.91
CA GLU A 192 40.49 10.67 6.72
C GLU A 192 41.55 11.48 5.95
N LYS A 193 41.64 11.31 4.64
CA LYS A 193 42.44 12.15 3.73
C LYS A 193 41.75 13.46 3.34
N ASN A 194 40.52 13.69 3.80
CA ASN A 194 39.66 14.80 3.40
C ASN A 194 39.43 14.93 1.87
N ASP A 195 39.51 13.83 1.12
CA ASP A 195 39.25 13.82 -0.34
C ASP A 195 37.75 13.81 -0.62
N VAL A 196 37.17 15.01 -0.67
CA VAL A 196 35.73 15.21 -0.86
C VAL A 196 35.25 14.75 -2.24
N ARG A 197 36.09 14.87 -3.29
CA ARG A 197 35.74 14.42 -4.65
C ARG A 197 35.76 12.89 -4.75
N GLY A 198 36.77 12.23 -4.19
CA GLY A 198 36.82 10.78 -4.06
C GLY A 198 35.63 10.23 -3.27
N CYS A 199 35.32 10.81 -2.10
CA CYS A 199 34.12 10.47 -1.32
C CYS A 199 32.84 10.60 -2.16
N MET A 200 32.68 11.68 -2.93
CA MET A 200 31.51 11.91 -3.78
C MET A 200 31.35 10.85 -4.88
N GLY A 201 32.46 10.41 -5.51
CA GLY A 201 32.46 9.34 -6.50
C GLY A 201 31.98 8.00 -5.94
N VAL A 202 32.51 7.60 -4.77
CA VAL A 202 32.10 6.36 -4.09
C VAL A 202 30.63 6.45 -3.63
N LEU A 203 30.23 7.55 -2.97
CA LEU A 203 28.86 7.73 -2.49
C LEU A 203 27.83 7.74 -3.63
N THR A 204 28.14 8.29 -4.79
CA THR A 204 27.25 8.27 -5.96
C THR A 204 26.94 6.84 -6.43
N THR A 205 27.85 5.90 -6.18
CA THR A 205 27.68 4.47 -6.49
C THR A 205 26.95 3.73 -5.35
N CYS A 206 27.24 4.05 -4.10
CA CYS A 206 26.72 3.34 -2.92
C CYS A 206 25.32 3.78 -2.47
N LEU A 207 24.93 5.03 -2.73
CA LEU A 207 23.61 5.57 -2.34
C LEU A 207 22.51 5.10 -3.32
N ARG A 208 22.21 3.81 -3.27
CA ARG A 208 21.17 3.12 -4.05
C ARG A 208 20.28 2.29 -3.10
N SER A 209 19.01 2.10 -3.47
CA SER A 209 18.10 1.19 -2.75
C SER A 209 18.72 -0.22 -2.61
N ASN A 210 18.75 -0.75 -1.39
CA ASN A 210 19.27 -2.07 -1.05
C ASN A 210 20.71 -2.39 -1.57
N PHE A 211 21.62 -1.41 -1.54
CA PHE A 211 23.02 -1.62 -1.89
C PHE A 211 23.65 -2.79 -1.11
N ALA A 212 24.39 -3.67 -1.79
CA ALA A 212 25.00 -4.90 -1.25
C ALA A 212 24.04 -5.82 -0.47
N ALA A 213 22.71 -5.64 -0.62
CA ALA A 213 21.65 -6.29 0.16
C ALA A 213 21.62 -5.97 1.69
N VAL A 214 22.15 -4.82 2.12
CA VAL A 214 22.16 -4.42 3.56
C VAL A 214 20.76 -4.17 4.16
N GLU A 215 19.72 -4.02 3.34
CA GLU A 215 18.34 -3.84 3.80
C GLU A 215 17.56 -5.18 3.87
N ASN A 216 18.26 -6.32 3.79
CA ASN A 216 17.65 -7.64 3.86
C ASN A 216 17.09 -7.93 5.27
N THR A 217 15.77 -8.06 5.37
CA THR A 217 15.04 -8.28 6.64
C THR A 217 15.51 -9.49 7.45
N ARG A 218 16.17 -10.48 6.83
CA ARG A 218 16.72 -11.66 7.53
C ARG A 218 17.84 -11.30 8.50
N LEU A 219 18.74 -10.39 8.11
CA LEU A 219 19.86 -9.95 8.95
C LEU A 219 19.38 -9.24 10.22
N TYR A 220 18.28 -8.49 10.12
CA TYR A 220 17.62 -7.87 11.27
C TYR A 220 16.73 -8.86 12.04
N SER A 221 16.50 -10.07 11.53
CA SER A 221 15.69 -11.09 12.19
C SER A 221 16.48 -11.97 13.16
N GLU A 222 17.80 -12.13 13.00
CA GLU A 222 18.61 -13.03 13.85
C GLU A 222 18.84 -12.51 15.28
N THR A 223 18.57 -11.23 15.55
CA THR A 223 18.78 -10.61 16.88
C THR A 223 17.57 -9.78 17.31
N PHE A 224 17.47 -9.45 18.60
CA PHE A 224 16.42 -8.56 19.09
C PHE A 224 16.75 -7.08 18.84
N LEU A 225 18.03 -6.68 18.92
CA LEU A 225 18.46 -5.30 18.70
C LEU A 225 19.69 -5.20 17.78
N GLY A 226 19.52 -4.48 16.67
CA GLY A 226 20.57 -4.19 15.68
C GLY A 226 20.73 -5.28 14.64
N THR A 227 21.87 -5.25 13.94
CA THR A 227 22.30 -6.30 13.00
C THR A 227 23.82 -6.54 13.09
N LYS A 228 24.45 -7.05 12.02
CA LYS A 228 25.90 -7.22 11.90
C LYS A 228 26.63 -5.88 12.12
N SER A 229 27.71 -5.89 12.90
CA SER A 229 28.49 -4.71 13.25
C SER A 229 29.08 -3.97 12.03
N LEU A 230 29.46 -4.70 10.98
CA LEU A 230 29.90 -4.11 9.69
C LEU A 230 28.80 -3.27 9.02
N ILE A 231 27.54 -3.66 9.14
CA ILE A 231 26.41 -2.92 8.55
C ILE A 231 26.17 -1.63 9.33
N GLU A 232 26.21 -1.68 10.66
CA GLU A 232 26.08 -0.48 11.50
C GLU A 232 27.24 0.50 11.23
N ALA A 233 28.49 0.01 11.19
CA ALA A 233 29.68 0.80 10.87
C ALA A 233 29.64 1.38 9.44
N TYR A 234 29.01 0.70 8.49
CA TYR A 234 28.76 1.23 7.15
C TYR A 234 27.77 2.39 7.16
N PHE A 235 26.63 2.27 7.87
CA PHE A 235 25.65 3.36 7.97
C PHE A 235 26.21 4.59 8.70
N ASP A 236 27.00 4.38 9.77
CA ASP A 236 27.70 5.46 10.47
C ASP A 236 28.70 6.20 9.55
N GLU A 237 29.44 5.47 8.73
CA GLU A 237 30.43 6.06 7.82
C GLU A 237 29.76 6.74 6.60
N LEU A 238 28.65 6.20 6.09
CA LEU A 238 27.80 6.89 5.12
C LEU A 238 27.31 8.24 5.67
N GLU A 239 26.81 8.26 6.91
CA GLU A 239 26.29 9.50 7.51
C GLU A 239 27.37 10.59 7.58
N ARG A 240 28.57 10.22 8.06
CA ARG A 240 29.73 11.12 8.14
C ARG A 240 30.22 11.59 6.77
N ALA A 241 30.28 10.70 5.79
CA ALA A 241 30.73 11.05 4.44
C ALA A 241 29.73 11.96 3.70
N ILE A 242 28.42 11.79 3.90
CA ILE A 242 27.40 12.69 3.36
C ILE A 242 27.48 14.07 4.04
N ALA A 243 27.69 14.11 5.36
CA ALA A 243 27.91 15.36 6.09
C ALA A 243 29.15 16.10 5.60
N LEU A 244 30.26 15.41 5.32
CA LEU A 244 31.47 16.01 4.74
C LEU A 244 31.18 16.70 3.41
N ILE A 245 30.48 16.04 2.48
CA ILE A 245 30.09 16.63 1.18
C ILE A 245 29.17 17.83 1.37
N ARG A 246 28.23 17.77 2.32
CA ARG A 246 27.32 18.88 2.63
C ARG A 246 28.08 20.12 3.09
N ASP A 247 29.05 19.95 3.98
CA ASP A 247 29.67 21.04 4.73
C ASP A 247 30.98 21.55 4.11
N SER A 248 31.67 20.74 3.27
CA SER A 248 32.94 21.12 2.61
C SER A 248 32.86 22.39 1.73
N PRO A 249 33.84 23.30 1.77
CA PRO A 249 33.88 24.46 0.87
C PRO A 249 34.37 24.16 -0.56
N GLU A 250 34.96 22.98 -0.81
CA GLU A 250 35.67 22.66 -2.07
C GLU A 250 34.77 22.41 -3.27
N LEU A 251 33.52 22.02 -3.04
CA LEU A 251 32.53 21.71 -4.07
C LEU A 251 31.58 22.89 -4.28
N THR A 252 31.32 23.22 -5.55
CA THR A 252 30.36 24.26 -5.92
C THR A 252 28.93 23.90 -5.48
N ILE A 253 28.09 24.93 -5.30
CA ILE A 253 26.68 24.75 -4.92
C ILE A 253 25.95 23.87 -5.94
N ASP A 254 26.26 23.99 -7.24
CA ASP A 254 25.64 23.20 -8.30
C ASP A 254 26.11 21.75 -8.34
N GLU A 255 27.39 21.46 -8.10
CA GLU A 255 27.89 20.08 -7.95
C GLU A 255 27.17 19.39 -6.79
N LYS A 256 27.12 20.03 -5.61
CA LYS A 256 26.38 19.53 -4.44
C LYS A 256 24.90 19.32 -4.76
N ARG A 257 24.26 20.29 -5.41
CA ARG A 257 22.84 20.20 -5.80
C ARG A 257 22.58 19.04 -6.75
N ARG A 258 23.48 18.78 -7.70
CA ARG A 258 23.41 17.61 -8.62
C ARG A 258 23.59 16.31 -7.84
N PHE A 259 24.62 16.22 -6.99
CA PHE A 259 24.88 15.05 -6.14
C PHE A 259 23.68 14.71 -5.25
N PHE A 260 23.19 15.67 -4.45
CA PHE A 260 22.07 15.43 -3.54
C PHE A 260 20.76 15.12 -4.26
N LYS A 261 20.54 15.68 -5.47
CA LYS A 261 19.40 15.29 -6.31
C LYS A 261 19.53 13.85 -6.78
N ALA A 262 20.70 13.44 -7.30
CA ALA A 262 20.95 12.08 -7.77
C ALA A 262 20.86 11.05 -6.63
N ALA A 263 21.47 11.33 -5.47
CA ALA A 263 21.40 10.49 -4.29
C ALA A 263 19.95 10.25 -3.83
N ASN A 264 19.10 11.28 -3.84
CA ASN A 264 17.68 11.14 -3.50
C ASN A 264 16.89 10.32 -4.53
N THR A 265 17.21 10.45 -5.82
CA THR A 265 16.59 9.63 -6.88
C THR A 265 17.01 8.16 -6.77
N ASN A 266 18.30 7.90 -6.51
CA ASN A 266 18.87 6.55 -6.48
C ASN A 266 18.52 5.77 -5.19
N LEU A 267 18.48 6.44 -4.04
CA LEU A 267 18.08 5.82 -2.78
C LEU A 267 16.55 5.65 -2.72
N GLY A 268 15.81 6.65 -3.19
CA GLY A 268 14.36 6.80 -2.95
C GLY A 268 14.03 7.10 -1.49
N ILE A 269 12.74 7.26 -1.19
CA ILE A 269 12.25 7.67 0.14
C ILE A 269 11.45 6.59 0.85
N SER A 270 11.33 6.72 2.17
CA SER A 270 10.47 5.87 3.00
C SER A 270 9.02 6.36 3.04
N ALA A 271 8.07 5.43 3.20
CA ALA A 271 6.66 5.74 3.37
C ALA A 271 6.00 4.85 4.43
N LEU A 272 5.10 5.43 5.23
CA LEU A 272 4.26 4.68 6.17
C LEU A 272 2.90 4.39 5.53
N CYS A 273 2.56 3.11 5.39
CA CYS A 273 1.32 2.66 4.78
C CYS A 273 0.38 2.07 5.84
N LEU A 274 -0.79 2.67 6.06
CA LEU A 274 -1.77 2.23 7.04
C LEU A 274 -2.95 1.55 6.33
N SER A 275 -3.00 0.22 6.44
CA SER A 275 -4.03 -0.65 5.85
C SER A 275 -5.44 -0.39 6.40
N GLY A 276 -6.46 -0.79 5.65
CA GLY A 276 -7.82 -0.97 6.19
C GLY A 276 -7.91 -2.04 7.29
N GLY A 277 -9.10 -2.18 7.89
CA GLY A 277 -9.37 -3.23 8.88
C GLY A 277 -10.42 -2.92 9.96
N ALA A 278 -11.37 -2.03 9.68
CA ALA A 278 -12.38 -1.57 10.64
C ALA A 278 -11.75 -1.16 11.98
N SER A 279 -12.25 -1.63 13.12
CA SER A 279 -11.74 -1.25 14.44
C SER A 279 -10.29 -1.68 14.69
N PHE A 280 -9.74 -2.64 13.94
CA PHE A 280 -8.30 -2.95 14.03
C PHE A 280 -7.42 -1.80 13.51
N GLY A 281 -7.98 -0.85 12.75
CA GLY A 281 -7.33 0.42 12.40
C GLY A 281 -6.82 1.21 13.61
N TYR A 282 -7.45 1.06 14.78
CA TYR A 282 -7.01 1.77 15.98
C TYR A 282 -5.66 1.25 16.53
N TYR A 283 -5.18 0.06 16.13
CA TYR A 283 -3.80 -0.36 16.41
C TYR A 283 -2.75 0.56 15.75
N HIS A 284 -3.08 1.23 14.65
CA HIS A 284 -2.16 2.18 14.01
C HIS A 284 -1.84 3.39 14.89
N THR A 285 -2.70 3.77 15.83
CA THR A 285 -2.42 4.86 16.78
C THR A 285 -1.14 4.59 17.58
N GLY A 286 -0.93 3.34 18.01
CA GLY A 286 0.29 2.89 18.69
C GLY A 286 1.51 2.81 17.77
N VAL A 287 1.30 2.43 16.50
CA VAL A 287 2.37 2.38 15.49
C VAL A 287 2.87 3.79 15.19
N VAL A 288 1.97 4.72 14.86
CA VAL A 288 2.28 6.14 14.61
C VAL A 288 2.90 6.77 15.85
N LYS A 289 2.42 6.46 17.05
CA LYS A 289 3.01 6.94 18.30
C LYS A 289 4.46 6.45 18.46
N ALA A 290 4.77 5.18 18.22
CA ALA A 290 6.15 4.68 18.27
C ALA A 290 7.07 5.37 17.26
N PHE A 291 6.59 5.70 16.06
CA PHE A 291 7.34 6.51 15.08
C PHE A 291 7.53 7.96 15.51
N LEU A 292 6.52 8.58 16.12
CA LEU A 292 6.56 9.96 16.59
C LEU A 292 7.47 10.13 17.83
N ASP A 293 7.42 9.18 18.76
CA ASP A 293 8.23 9.17 19.98
C ASP A 293 9.72 8.96 19.65
N SER A 294 10.02 8.17 18.61
CA SER A 294 11.40 7.94 18.12
C SER A 294 11.90 8.97 17.10
N GLY A 295 11.06 9.89 16.64
CA GLY A 295 11.42 10.86 15.60
C GLY A 295 11.58 10.28 14.19
N LEU A 296 11.13 9.04 13.96
CA LEU A 296 11.31 8.27 12.72
C LEU A 296 10.06 8.27 11.81
N LEU A 297 9.12 9.21 12.02
CA LEU A 297 7.86 9.29 11.26
C LEU A 297 8.11 9.71 9.80
N PRO A 298 7.81 8.85 8.79
CA PRO A 298 8.09 9.18 7.39
C PRO A 298 7.26 10.36 6.87
N ARG A 299 7.82 11.09 5.89
CA ARG A 299 7.14 12.23 5.23
C ARG A 299 5.96 11.81 4.37
N VAL A 300 6.04 10.64 3.72
CA VAL A 300 4.94 10.07 2.93
C VAL A 300 4.13 9.13 3.79
N ILE A 301 2.84 9.42 3.95
CA ILE A 301 1.90 8.58 4.69
C ILE A 301 0.73 8.27 3.77
N THR A 302 0.46 6.99 3.55
CA THR A 302 -0.77 6.54 2.89
C THR A 302 -1.69 5.86 3.89
N GLY A 303 -2.99 6.00 3.70
CA GLY A 303 -3.97 5.25 4.47
C GLY A 303 -5.22 4.92 3.65
N THR A 304 -5.80 3.77 3.93
CA THR A 304 -7.05 3.29 3.31
C THR A 304 -8.06 3.01 4.40
N SER A 305 -9.32 3.40 4.20
CA SER A 305 -10.41 3.14 5.16
C SER A 305 -10.04 3.64 6.59
N ALA A 306 -10.15 2.79 7.62
CA ALA A 306 -9.74 3.12 8.98
C ALA A 306 -8.25 3.53 9.13
N GLY A 307 -7.34 3.00 8.31
CA GLY A 307 -5.95 3.46 8.23
C GLY A 307 -5.83 4.88 7.66
N GLY A 308 -6.72 5.24 6.73
CA GLY A 308 -6.90 6.60 6.22
C GLY A 308 -7.21 7.60 7.33
N LEU A 309 -8.10 7.25 8.26
CA LEU A 309 -8.49 8.12 9.38
C LEU A 309 -7.28 8.52 10.25
N ILE A 310 -6.42 7.55 10.56
CA ILE A 310 -5.20 7.75 11.35
C ILE A 310 -4.12 8.47 10.53
N ALA A 311 -3.99 8.18 9.23
CA ALA A 311 -3.10 8.90 8.33
C ALA A 311 -3.49 10.38 8.23
N ALA A 312 -4.78 10.69 8.11
CA ALA A 312 -5.29 12.06 8.09
C ALA A 312 -5.07 12.79 9.42
N LEU A 313 -5.33 12.13 10.56
CA LEU A 313 -4.98 12.68 11.87
C LEU A 313 -3.50 13.06 11.93
N CYS A 314 -2.62 12.18 11.44
CA CYS A 314 -1.18 12.38 11.37
C CYS A 314 -0.76 13.52 10.42
N CYS A 315 -1.32 13.62 9.22
CA CYS A 315 -0.90 14.63 8.24
C CYS A 315 -1.52 16.03 8.43
N THR A 316 -2.58 16.15 9.24
CA THR A 316 -3.29 17.42 9.47
C THR A 316 -2.73 18.25 10.63
N ARG A 317 -1.79 17.68 11.41
CA ARG A 317 -1.30 18.21 12.69
C ARG A 317 0.21 18.15 12.81
N THR A 318 0.80 19.11 13.52
CA THR A 318 2.23 19.15 13.83
C THR A 318 2.62 18.06 14.85
N ASP A 319 3.92 17.74 14.97
CA ASP A 319 4.40 16.72 15.92
C ASP A 319 3.95 16.97 17.36
N ASN A 320 3.93 18.24 17.80
CA ASN A 320 3.55 18.61 19.16
C ASN A 320 2.05 18.39 19.38
N GLU A 321 1.21 18.85 18.45
CA GLU A 321 -0.24 18.59 18.45
C GLU A 321 -0.53 17.07 18.44
N LEU A 322 0.27 16.27 17.74
CA LEU A 322 0.13 14.80 17.73
C LEU A 322 0.55 14.15 19.05
N LYS A 323 1.62 14.61 19.69
CA LYS A 323 2.05 14.08 21.00
C LYS A 323 0.98 14.30 22.07
N GLU A 324 0.29 15.44 22.03
CA GLU A 324 -0.87 15.71 22.90
C GLU A 324 -2.08 14.84 22.57
N LEU A 325 -2.36 14.58 21.28
CA LEU A 325 -3.56 13.86 20.83
C LEU A 325 -3.44 12.33 20.82
N LEU A 326 -2.23 11.77 20.71
CA LEU A 326 -1.98 10.32 20.75
C LEU A 326 -1.91 9.81 22.21
N VAL A 327 -3.05 9.94 22.88
CA VAL A 327 -3.32 9.52 24.26
C VAL A 327 -4.65 8.75 24.33
N PRO A 328 -4.90 7.93 25.38
CA PRO A 328 -6.14 7.15 25.51
C PRO A 328 -7.46 7.97 25.46
N ARG A 329 -7.41 9.27 25.79
CA ARG A 329 -8.54 10.22 25.64
C ARG A 329 -9.05 10.34 24.19
N LEU A 330 -8.26 9.95 23.20
CA LEU A 330 -8.68 9.90 21.79
C LEU A 330 -9.90 8.98 21.56
N ALA A 331 -10.13 7.98 22.41
CA ALA A 331 -11.33 7.14 22.39
C ALA A 331 -12.63 7.96 22.42
N ASP A 332 -12.67 9.06 23.18
CA ASP A 332 -13.84 9.95 23.31
C ASP A 332 -14.27 10.61 21.99
N LYS A 333 -13.41 10.56 20.97
CA LYS A 333 -13.65 11.10 19.62
C LYS A 333 -13.79 9.99 18.57
N ILE A 334 -13.52 8.75 18.94
CA ILE A 334 -13.73 7.55 18.12
C ILE A 334 -15.13 7.03 18.43
N THR A 335 -16.11 7.63 17.77
CA THR A 335 -17.53 7.43 18.04
C THR A 335 -18.30 6.92 16.81
N ALA A 336 -17.62 6.20 15.91
CA ALA A 336 -18.16 5.82 14.61
C ALA A 336 -19.37 4.86 14.71
N CYS A 337 -19.45 4.12 15.82
CA CYS A 337 -20.41 3.05 16.10
C CYS A 337 -21.30 3.31 17.35
N GLU A 338 -21.51 4.57 17.76
CA GLU A 338 -22.38 4.93 18.91
C GLU A 338 -23.84 4.44 18.81
N GLU A 339 -24.38 4.25 17.61
CA GLU A 339 -25.79 3.91 17.41
C GLU A 339 -26.08 2.44 17.73
N GLY A 340 -27.22 2.16 18.37
CA GLY A 340 -27.61 0.78 18.70
C GLY A 340 -27.93 -0.09 17.47
N PHE A 341 -27.71 -1.40 17.61
CA PHE A 341 -27.95 -2.40 16.54
C PHE A 341 -29.34 -2.34 15.89
N GLY A 342 -30.39 -1.97 16.63
CA GLY A 342 -31.75 -1.81 16.07
C GLY A 342 -31.88 -0.64 15.09
N VAL A 343 -31.12 0.44 15.29
CA VAL A 343 -31.06 1.58 14.35
C VAL A 343 -30.32 1.15 13.08
N TRP A 344 -29.19 0.45 13.24
CA TRP A 344 -28.43 -0.11 12.12
C TRP A 344 -29.23 -1.09 11.27
N GLY A 345 -29.93 -2.06 11.89
CA GLY A 345 -30.77 -3.01 11.16
C GLY A 345 -31.88 -2.31 10.37
N THR A 346 -32.56 -1.36 11.00
CA THR A 346 -33.61 -0.55 10.35
C THR A 346 -33.05 0.28 9.18
N ARG A 347 -31.88 0.92 9.34
CA ARG A 347 -31.25 1.71 8.27
C ARG A 347 -30.73 0.84 7.14
N LEU A 348 -30.08 -0.27 7.45
CA LEU A 348 -29.55 -1.24 6.49
C LEU A 348 -30.69 -1.80 5.61
N TRP A 349 -31.85 -2.08 6.19
CA TRP A 349 -33.01 -2.54 5.44
C TRP A 349 -33.63 -1.45 4.54
N LYS A 350 -33.64 -0.19 4.98
CA LYS A 350 -34.22 0.95 4.22
C LYS A 350 -33.30 1.54 3.15
N THR A 351 -31.99 1.54 3.37
CA THR A 351 -31.00 2.28 2.54
C THR A 351 -29.87 1.41 1.99
N GLY A 352 -29.78 0.15 2.39
CA GLY A 352 -28.66 -0.73 2.03
C GLY A 352 -27.33 -0.40 2.73
N ALA A 353 -27.32 0.55 3.68
CA ALA A 353 -26.13 0.96 4.42
C ALA A 353 -26.36 1.02 5.93
N ARG A 354 -25.31 0.69 6.70
CA ARG A 354 -25.32 0.70 8.17
C ARG A 354 -25.22 2.12 8.74
N PHE A 355 -24.34 2.95 8.18
CA PHE A 355 -24.06 4.29 8.71
C PHE A 355 -24.63 5.41 7.83
N ASP A 356 -24.99 6.54 8.45
CA ASP A 356 -25.31 7.78 7.74
C ASP A 356 -24.01 8.50 7.31
N PRO A 357 -23.80 8.77 5.99
CA PRO A 357 -22.68 9.55 5.50
C PRO A 357 -22.54 10.93 6.14
N VAL A 358 -23.63 11.65 6.43
CA VAL A 358 -23.55 13.04 6.91
C VAL A 358 -23.07 13.07 8.37
N LEU A 359 -23.58 12.17 9.20
CA LEU A 359 -23.11 11.97 10.57
C LEU A 359 -21.64 11.49 10.62
N TRP A 360 -21.23 10.59 9.70
CA TRP A 360 -19.83 10.19 9.58
C TRP A 360 -18.92 11.33 9.13
N ALA A 361 -19.33 12.16 8.16
CA ALA A 361 -18.59 13.35 7.73
C ALA A 361 -18.36 14.32 8.90
N ARG A 362 -19.38 14.54 9.73
CA ARG A 362 -19.29 15.35 10.96
C ARG A 362 -18.27 14.78 11.95
N LYS A 363 -18.21 13.45 12.13
CA LYS A 363 -17.24 12.79 13.03
C LYS A 363 -15.81 12.85 12.46
N CYS A 364 -15.64 12.60 11.16
CA CYS A 364 -14.35 12.73 10.46
C CYS A 364 -13.78 14.15 10.49
N ALA A 365 -14.61 15.19 10.64
CA ALA A 365 -14.16 16.58 10.78
C ALA A 365 -13.17 16.79 11.96
N PHE A 366 -13.30 16.04 13.06
CA PHE A 366 -12.30 16.11 14.14
C PHE A 366 -10.92 15.63 13.65
N PHE A 367 -10.85 14.44 13.07
CA PHE A 367 -9.61 13.82 12.58
C PHE A 367 -8.96 14.62 11.45
N THR A 368 -9.75 15.31 10.64
CA THR A 368 -9.26 16.10 9.49
C THR A 368 -8.96 17.57 9.79
N ARG A 369 -9.22 18.03 11.03
CA ARG A 369 -9.16 19.45 11.42
C ARG A 369 -10.15 20.31 10.61
N GLY A 370 -11.35 19.76 10.38
CA GLY A 370 -12.45 20.36 9.66
C GLY A 370 -12.37 20.15 8.15
N SER A 371 -12.90 21.10 7.39
CA SER A 371 -12.83 21.07 5.92
C SER A 371 -11.47 21.56 5.40
N MET A 372 -10.42 20.85 5.78
CA MET A 372 -9.07 21.06 5.27
C MET A 372 -8.85 20.25 3.98
N THR A 373 -8.17 20.85 3.00
CA THR A 373 -7.80 20.17 1.75
C THR A 373 -6.45 19.45 1.85
N PHE A 374 -6.14 18.56 0.90
CA PHE A 374 -4.82 17.92 0.83
C PHE A 374 -3.68 18.94 0.72
N LYS A 375 -3.87 20.00 -0.09
CA LYS A 375 -2.90 21.09 -0.25
C LYS A 375 -2.74 21.90 1.04
N GLU A 376 -3.82 22.22 1.74
CA GLU A 376 -3.77 22.93 3.02
C GLU A 376 -3.06 22.11 4.11
N ALA A 377 -3.38 20.82 4.24
CA ALA A 377 -2.74 19.92 5.20
C ALA A 377 -1.23 19.81 4.95
N TYR A 378 -0.85 19.60 3.70
CA TYR A 378 0.54 19.55 3.27
C TYR A 378 1.26 20.89 3.48
N THR A 379 0.60 22.03 3.20
CA THR A 379 1.13 23.38 3.47
C THR A 379 1.29 23.68 4.97
N ARG A 380 0.55 22.98 5.84
CA ARG A 380 0.69 23.09 7.30
C ARG A 380 1.80 22.22 7.89
N THR A 381 1.97 20.99 7.40
CA THR A 381 2.83 19.98 8.08
C THR A 381 4.05 19.54 7.28
N GLY A 382 4.07 19.77 5.97
CA GLY A 382 5.07 19.19 5.05
C GLY A 382 4.93 17.67 4.84
N ARG A 383 3.92 17.02 5.45
CA ARG A 383 3.63 15.58 5.29
C ARG A 383 2.68 15.35 4.13
N ILE A 384 2.97 14.32 3.37
CA ILE A 384 2.27 13.95 2.14
C ILE A 384 1.22 12.90 2.50
N LEU A 385 -0.03 13.35 2.65
CA LEU A 385 -1.17 12.46 2.82
C LEU A 385 -1.58 11.84 1.48
N ASN A 386 -1.72 10.53 1.46
CA ASN A 386 -2.28 9.76 0.36
C ASN A 386 -3.50 8.95 0.86
N ILE A 387 -4.62 9.02 0.14
CA ILE A 387 -5.82 8.23 0.41
C ILE A 387 -6.24 7.49 -0.86
N SER A 388 -6.47 6.18 -0.77
CA SER A 388 -6.91 5.37 -1.91
C SER A 388 -8.44 5.33 -2.01
N VAL A 389 -8.98 5.50 -3.22
CA VAL A 389 -10.41 5.40 -3.53
C VAL A 389 -10.62 4.72 -4.89
N ILE A 390 -11.79 4.11 -5.09
CA ILE A 390 -12.21 3.52 -6.37
C ILE A 390 -13.50 4.21 -6.84
N PRO A 391 -13.60 4.68 -8.09
CA PRO A 391 -14.88 5.16 -8.63
C PRO A 391 -15.93 4.03 -8.60
N ALA A 392 -17.21 4.37 -8.44
CA ALA A 392 -18.28 3.39 -8.32
C ALA A 392 -18.46 2.52 -9.59
N ASP A 393 -18.04 3.06 -10.75
CA ASP A 393 -17.89 2.38 -12.04
C ASP A 393 -16.89 1.19 -11.98
N ARG A 394 -17.27 0.08 -12.60
CA ARG A 394 -16.51 -1.17 -12.58
C ARG A 394 -15.20 -1.07 -13.34
N HIS A 395 -15.12 -0.29 -14.42
CA HIS A 395 -13.96 -0.29 -15.31
C HIS A 395 -12.90 0.76 -14.95
N SER A 396 -13.30 1.82 -14.24
CA SER A 396 -12.37 2.87 -13.78
C SER A 396 -11.34 2.35 -12.76
N PRO A 397 -10.04 2.71 -12.89
CA PRO A 397 -8.98 2.25 -11.98
C PRO A 397 -9.02 2.93 -10.60
N THR A 398 -8.27 2.37 -9.64
CA THR A 398 -8.00 2.98 -8.33
C THR A 398 -7.35 4.36 -8.50
N ARG A 399 -7.85 5.37 -7.78
CA ARG A 399 -7.24 6.71 -7.71
C ARG A 399 -6.56 6.91 -6.37
N LEU A 400 -5.36 7.50 -6.40
CA LEU A 400 -4.64 7.93 -5.20
C LEU A 400 -4.80 9.44 -5.04
N LEU A 401 -5.55 9.85 -4.03
CA LEU A 401 -5.82 11.25 -3.71
C LEU A 401 -4.70 11.79 -2.83
N ASN A 402 -4.06 12.87 -3.28
CA ASN A 402 -2.98 13.56 -2.57
C ASN A 402 -2.87 15.02 -3.04
N TYR A 403 -1.88 15.76 -2.54
CA TYR A 403 -1.71 17.19 -2.87
C TYR A 403 -1.32 17.46 -4.34
N LEU A 404 -0.80 16.48 -5.08
CA LEU A 404 -0.46 16.60 -6.51
C LEU A 404 -1.66 16.26 -7.40
N THR A 405 -2.36 15.17 -7.09
CA THR A 405 -3.46 14.63 -7.92
C THR A 405 -4.80 15.31 -7.63
N SER A 406 -5.01 15.77 -6.39
CA SER A 406 -6.28 16.31 -5.91
C SER A 406 -6.07 17.36 -4.81
N PRO A 407 -5.35 18.47 -5.10
CA PRO A 407 -4.94 19.48 -4.11
C PRO A 407 -6.10 20.05 -3.29
N ASP A 408 -7.20 20.37 -3.98
CA ASP A 408 -8.31 21.15 -3.42
C ASP A 408 -9.45 20.26 -2.88
N THR A 409 -9.29 18.93 -2.91
CA THR A 409 -10.27 17.97 -2.38
C THR A 409 -10.27 17.97 -0.84
N LEU A 410 -11.45 17.98 -0.23
CA LEU A 410 -11.67 17.94 1.21
C LEU A 410 -11.34 16.55 1.77
N ILE A 411 -10.40 16.49 2.73
CA ILE A 411 -9.85 15.22 3.23
C ILE A 411 -10.94 14.33 3.84
N TRP A 412 -11.93 14.89 4.56
CA TRP A 412 -13.00 14.09 5.16
C TRP A 412 -13.87 13.41 4.09
N SER A 413 -14.11 14.04 2.94
CA SER A 413 -14.86 13.42 1.84
C SER A 413 -14.09 12.26 1.21
N ALA A 414 -12.77 12.41 1.09
CA ALA A 414 -11.87 11.35 0.66
C ALA A 414 -11.81 10.18 1.66
N LEU A 415 -11.88 10.45 2.97
CA LEU A 415 -11.96 9.41 4.00
C LEU A 415 -13.29 8.62 3.94
N LEU A 416 -14.42 9.32 3.75
CA LEU A 416 -15.71 8.65 3.60
C LEU A 416 -15.74 7.79 2.33
N ALA A 417 -15.23 8.30 1.20
CA ALA A 417 -15.05 7.52 -0.02
C ALA A 417 -14.15 6.30 0.21
N SER A 418 -13.04 6.48 0.93
CA SER A 418 -12.11 5.39 1.28
C SER A 418 -12.67 4.42 2.33
N ALA A 419 -13.80 4.72 2.98
CA ALA A 419 -14.50 3.84 3.91
C ALA A 419 -15.86 3.32 3.37
N ALA A 420 -16.21 3.67 2.12
CA ALA A 420 -17.46 3.30 1.47
C ALA A 420 -17.43 1.84 0.97
N VAL A 421 -17.46 0.91 1.93
CA VAL A 421 -17.62 -0.53 1.71
C VAL A 421 -19.11 -0.86 1.56
N PRO A 422 -19.52 -1.65 0.54
CA PRO A 422 -20.90 -2.09 0.38
C PRO A 422 -21.50 -2.68 1.65
N GLY A 423 -22.73 -2.25 2.01
CA GLY A 423 -23.41 -2.64 3.25
C GLY A 423 -23.01 -1.83 4.49
N ILE A 424 -21.84 -1.19 4.50
CA ILE A 424 -21.38 -0.33 5.61
C ILE A 424 -21.77 1.12 5.34
N LEU A 425 -21.36 1.65 4.19
CA LEU A 425 -21.63 3.01 3.72
C LEU A 425 -21.98 2.96 2.22
N PRO A 426 -22.92 3.80 1.74
CA PRO A 426 -23.19 3.91 0.31
C PRO A 426 -22.00 4.56 -0.41
N PRO A 427 -21.87 4.41 -1.74
CA PRO A 427 -20.89 5.16 -2.52
C PRO A 427 -21.13 6.68 -2.40
N VAL A 428 -20.09 7.45 -2.07
CA VAL A 428 -20.20 8.90 -1.80
C VAL A 428 -19.50 9.77 -2.86
N PRO A 429 -19.97 11.00 -3.15
CA PRO A 429 -19.22 11.96 -3.95
C PRO A 429 -18.01 12.49 -3.16
N LEU A 430 -16.92 12.81 -3.88
CA LEU A 430 -15.84 13.62 -3.32
C LEU A 430 -16.25 15.11 -3.33
N MET A 431 -15.78 15.87 -2.34
CA MET A 431 -16.03 17.31 -2.26
C MET A 431 -14.74 18.09 -2.48
N GLN A 432 -14.82 19.15 -3.28
CA GLN A 432 -13.76 20.11 -3.56
C GLN A 432 -14.04 21.43 -2.80
N LYS A 433 -12.98 22.08 -2.33
CA LYS A 433 -13.02 23.46 -1.83
C LYS A 433 -12.68 24.43 -2.96
N LEU A 434 -13.52 25.42 -3.21
CA LEU A 434 -13.26 26.49 -4.16
C LEU A 434 -12.43 27.63 -3.51
N ARG A 435 -11.96 28.58 -4.33
CA ARG A 435 -11.08 29.69 -3.89
C ARG A 435 -11.77 30.71 -2.99
N ASP A 436 -13.08 30.82 -3.10
CA ASP A 436 -13.99 31.55 -2.20
C ASP A 436 -14.14 30.88 -0.81
N GLY A 437 -13.69 29.62 -0.69
CA GLY A 437 -13.82 28.79 0.50
C GLY A 437 -15.04 27.87 0.51
N SER A 438 -15.94 27.94 -0.48
CA SER A 438 -17.14 27.11 -0.55
C SER A 438 -16.83 25.65 -0.89
N ALA A 439 -17.73 24.72 -0.53
CA ALA A 439 -17.59 23.29 -0.80
C ALA A 439 -18.57 22.86 -1.90
N VAL A 440 -18.04 22.28 -2.97
CA VAL A 440 -18.79 21.86 -4.18
C VAL A 440 -18.41 20.42 -4.51
N PRO A 441 -19.31 19.56 -5.03
CA PRO A 441 -18.92 18.23 -5.49
C PRO A 441 -17.77 18.29 -6.51
N TYR A 442 -16.82 17.37 -6.37
CA TYR A 442 -15.68 17.25 -7.27
C TYR A 442 -16.18 16.90 -8.68
N ASN A 443 -15.76 17.67 -9.68
CA ASN A 443 -16.23 17.53 -11.06
C ASN A 443 -16.05 16.10 -11.60
N TRP A 444 -16.92 15.68 -12.54
CA TRP A 444 -17.09 14.32 -13.09
C TRP A 444 -17.98 13.33 -12.32
N GLY A 445 -18.80 13.78 -11.37
CA GLY A 445 -20.08 13.12 -11.00
C GLY A 445 -20.05 11.60 -10.83
N SER A 446 -18.95 11.08 -10.29
CA SER A 446 -18.76 9.67 -9.99
C SER A 446 -18.76 9.54 -8.48
N ARG A 447 -19.66 8.71 -7.94
CA ARG A 447 -19.57 8.27 -6.55
C ARG A 447 -18.32 7.40 -6.38
N PHE A 448 -17.77 7.32 -5.18
CA PHE A 448 -16.56 6.57 -4.87
C PHE A 448 -16.81 5.53 -3.76
N LYS A 449 -16.03 4.47 -3.79
CA LYS A 449 -16.04 3.28 -2.93
C LYS A 449 -14.65 3.05 -2.31
N ASP A 450 -14.58 2.24 -1.26
CA ASP A 450 -13.35 1.90 -0.53
C ASP A 450 -12.26 1.36 -1.49
N GLY A 451 -11.06 1.94 -1.43
CA GLY A 451 -9.91 1.54 -2.25
C GLY A 451 -9.41 0.12 -1.98
N SER A 452 -9.62 -0.40 -0.76
CA SER A 452 -9.22 -1.75 -0.37
C SER A 452 -9.98 -2.85 -1.12
N LEU A 453 -11.07 -2.52 -1.82
CA LEU A 453 -11.80 -3.47 -2.67
C LEU A 453 -11.00 -3.93 -3.89
N ARG A 454 -9.92 -3.22 -4.29
CA ARG A 454 -8.98 -3.71 -5.32
C ARG A 454 -7.52 -3.60 -4.91
N VAL A 455 -7.12 -2.52 -4.24
CA VAL A 455 -5.73 -2.26 -3.83
C VAL A 455 -5.72 -1.48 -2.51
N ASP A 456 -5.63 -2.19 -1.39
CA ASP A 456 -5.52 -1.61 -0.04
C ASP A 456 -4.27 -0.72 0.11
N ILE A 457 -3.14 -1.12 -0.50
CA ILE A 457 -1.88 -0.36 -0.43
C ILE A 457 -1.32 -0.14 -1.85
N PRO A 458 -1.44 1.07 -2.42
CA PRO A 458 -1.07 1.34 -3.81
C PRO A 458 0.44 1.61 -3.98
N LEU A 459 1.27 0.60 -3.67
CA LEU A 459 2.73 0.68 -3.69
C LEU A 459 3.30 1.21 -5.02
N GLN A 460 2.76 0.74 -6.16
CA GLN A 460 3.20 1.19 -7.48
C GLN A 460 2.93 2.68 -7.71
N ALA A 461 1.77 3.18 -7.26
CA ALA A 461 1.44 4.61 -7.38
C ALA A 461 2.34 5.47 -6.48
N LEU A 462 2.65 5.01 -5.26
CA LEU A 462 3.60 5.69 -4.36
C LEU A 462 5.02 5.74 -4.95
N HIS A 463 5.46 4.66 -5.60
CA HIS A 463 6.72 4.65 -6.33
C HIS A 463 6.70 5.66 -7.49
N THR A 464 5.67 5.65 -8.33
CA THR A 464 5.54 6.56 -9.48
C THR A 464 5.45 8.04 -9.08
N TYR A 465 4.63 8.40 -8.09
CA TYR A 465 4.42 9.81 -7.70
C TYR A 465 5.53 10.38 -6.79
N PHE A 466 6.12 9.55 -5.91
CA PHE A 466 7.00 10.04 -4.85
C PHE A 466 8.35 9.34 -4.77
N ASN A 467 8.67 8.39 -5.66
CA ASN A 467 9.89 7.58 -5.62
C ASN A 467 10.07 6.82 -4.29
N VAL A 468 8.96 6.28 -3.76
CA VAL A 468 8.96 5.42 -2.57
C VAL A 468 9.56 4.07 -2.90
N THR A 469 10.75 3.81 -2.39
CA THR A 469 11.47 2.52 -2.53
C THR A 469 11.43 1.69 -1.25
N PHE A 470 11.05 2.28 -0.11
CA PHE A 470 11.01 1.61 1.19
C PHE A 470 9.64 1.77 1.88
N PRO A 471 8.62 1.00 1.46
CA PRO A 471 7.32 0.99 2.11
C PRO A 471 7.35 0.23 3.44
N ILE A 472 6.96 0.93 4.50
CA ILE A 472 6.71 0.40 5.84
C ILE A 472 5.20 0.21 5.97
N VAL A 473 4.73 -1.03 5.88
CA VAL A 473 3.31 -1.38 5.92
C VAL A 473 2.89 -1.72 7.34
N SER A 474 1.90 -1.01 7.88
CA SER A 474 1.14 -1.45 9.04
C SER A 474 -0.12 -2.17 8.53
N GLN A 475 -0.16 -3.49 8.73
CA GLN A 475 -1.21 -4.36 8.22
C GLN A 475 -2.14 -4.78 9.35
N VAL A 476 -3.41 -4.37 9.24
CA VAL A 476 -4.44 -4.67 10.25
C VAL A 476 -5.69 -5.32 9.65
N ASN A 477 -5.74 -5.57 8.34
CA ASN A 477 -6.79 -6.36 7.71
C ASN A 477 -6.99 -7.70 8.44
N PRO A 478 -8.21 -8.02 8.89
CA PRO A 478 -8.49 -9.23 9.66
C PRO A 478 -8.10 -10.49 8.89
N HIS A 479 -8.56 -10.61 7.63
CA HIS A 479 -8.27 -11.78 6.80
C HIS A 479 -6.75 -12.03 6.64
N VAL A 480 -5.92 -10.98 6.54
CA VAL A 480 -4.47 -11.12 6.44
C VAL A 480 -3.84 -11.63 7.73
N HIS A 481 -4.40 -11.27 8.90
CA HIS A 481 -3.92 -11.76 10.19
C HIS A 481 -3.91 -13.29 10.25
N LEU A 482 -4.91 -13.93 9.65
CA LEU A 482 -5.05 -15.38 9.61
C LEU A 482 -4.08 -16.04 8.64
N PHE A 483 -3.61 -15.38 7.57
CA PHE A 483 -2.65 -15.99 6.62
C PHE A 483 -1.19 -15.54 6.80
N PHE A 484 -0.91 -14.49 7.58
CA PHE A 484 0.45 -13.97 7.72
C PHE A 484 1.21 -14.62 8.88
N PHE A 485 2.08 -15.57 8.53
CA PHE A 485 3.15 -16.09 9.38
C PHE A 485 4.50 -15.71 8.79
N ALA A 486 5.46 -15.40 9.66
CA ALA A 486 6.83 -15.06 9.29
C ALA A 486 7.75 -16.25 9.63
N PRO A 487 7.83 -17.29 8.76
CA PRO A 487 8.51 -18.53 9.09
C PRO A 487 10.02 -18.35 9.30
N ARG A 488 10.63 -17.30 8.75
CA ARG A 488 12.05 -16.97 8.93
C ARG A 488 12.27 -15.77 9.87
N GLY A 489 11.35 -15.55 10.82
CA GLY A 489 11.43 -14.45 11.76
C GLY A 489 11.01 -13.12 11.15
N SER A 490 11.16 -12.05 11.92
CA SER A 490 10.93 -10.67 11.49
C SER A 490 11.95 -9.74 12.17
N PRO A 491 12.22 -8.53 11.65
CA PRO A 491 13.12 -7.58 12.32
C PRO A 491 12.85 -7.46 13.83
N GLY A 492 13.90 -7.66 14.63
CA GLY A 492 13.89 -7.67 16.10
C GLY A 492 13.13 -8.84 16.75
N ARG A 493 12.94 -9.96 16.03
CA ARG A 493 12.28 -11.18 16.53
C ARG A 493 12.95 -12.44 15.96
N PRO A 494 14.02 -12.93 16.61
CA PRO A 494 14.68 -14.17 16.22
C PRO A 494 13.80 -15.39 16.34
N VAL A 495 13.98 -16.27 15.35
CA VAL A 495 13.43 -17.62 15.36
C VAL A 495 14.19 -18.42 16.42
N ALA A 496 13.47 -19.17 17.24
CA ALA A 496 14.08 -20.05 18.22
C ALA A 496 14.73 -21.28 17.52
N HIS A 497 15.93 -21.10 17.01
CA HIS A 497 16.78 -22.19 16.53
C HIS A 497 17.46 -22.91 17.71
N ARG A 498 17.58 -24.23 17.62
CA ARG A 498 18.36 -25.03 18.59
C ARG A 498 19.83 -24.97 18.18
N LYS A 499 20.55 -23.96 18.69
CA LYS A 499 22.02 -23.77 18.55
C LYS A 499 22.57 -23.86 17.11
N GLY A 500 22.13 -22.96 16.22
CA GLY A 500 22.83 -22.60 14.97
C GLY A 500 22.96 -23.63 13.83
N LYS A 501 22.97 -24.94 14.13
CA LYS A 501 23.13 -26.02 13.14
C LYS A 501 22.13 -27.14 13.44
N GLY A 502 20.94 -27.07 12.85
CA GLY A 502 19.91 -28.10 13.03
C GLY A 502 18.56 -27.71 12.44
N TRP A 503 17.71 -28.72 12.21
CA TRP A 503 16.33 -28.51 11.78
C TRP A 503 15.60 -27.70 12.86
N ARG A 504 14.86 -26.67 12.43
CA ARG A 504 14.13 -25.75 13.30
C ARG A 504 13.23 -26.54 14.27
N GLY A 505 13.15 -26.12 15.53
CA GLY A 505 12.06 -26.58 16.41
C GLY A 505 10.72 -26.20 15.77
N ASN A 506 9.84 -27.18 15.56
CA ASN A 506 8.65 -27.09 14.68
C ASN A 506 8.96 -26.93 13.18
N PHE A 507 10.06 -27.47 12.62
CA PHE A 507 10.27 -27.48 11.16
C PHE A 507 9.09 -28.15 10.43
N LEU A 508 8.74 -29.39 10.80
CA LEU A 508 7.63 -30.14 10.19
C LEU A 508 6.30 -29.38 10.32
N LEU A 509 6.00 -28.83 11.50
CA LEU A 509 4.76 -28.10 11.74
C LEU A 509 4.71 -26.76 10.96
N SER A 510 5.84 -26.06 10.84
CA SER A 510 5.97 -24.85 10.02
C SER A 510 5.91 -25.15 8.51
N ALA A 511 6.41 -26.32 8.09
CA ALA A 511 6.35 -26.78 6.70
C ALA A 511 4.93 -27.20 6.33
N ALA A 512 4.22 -27.91 7.21
CA ALA A 512 2.81 -28.23 7.05
C ALA A 512 1.94 -26.96 7.01
N GLU A 513 2.17 -26.00 7.92
CA GLU A 513 1.51 -24.68 7.87
C GLU A 513 1.77 -23.97 6.53
N GLN A 514 3.02 -23.94 6.07
CA GLN A 514 3.40 -23.27 4.84
C GLN A 514 2.82 -23.96 3.59
N TRP A 515 2.81 -25.29 3.54
CA TRP A 515 2.18 -26.07 2.47
C TRP A 515 0.67 -25.79 2.40
N LEU A 516 -0.02 -25.88 3.54
CA LEU A 516 -1.46 -25.67 3.62
C LEU A 516 -1.85 -24.21 3.31
N LYS A 517 -1.02 -23.24 3.70
CA LYS A 517 -1.16 -21.85 3.26
C LYS A 517 -1.03 -21.70 1.73
N HIS A 518 -0.09 -22.42 1.10
CA HIS A 518 0.10 -22.37 -0.35
C HIS A 518 -1.08 -23.01 -1.09
N GLU A 519 -1.60 -24.15 -0.60
CA GLU A 519 -2.81 -24.78 -1.15
C GLU A 519 -4.04 -23.88 -0.97
N LEU A 520 -4.29 -23.31 0.20
CA LEU A 520 -5.36 -22.32 0.39
C LEU A 520 -5.22 -21.12 -0.56
N THR A 521 -3.99 -20.59 -0.74
CA THR A 521 -3.72 -19.49 -1.68
C THR A 521 -4.00 -19.88 -3.15
N LYS A 522 -3.67 -21.12 -3.53
CA LYS A 522 -3.97 -21.71 -4.84
C LYS A 522 -5.48 -21.87 -5.01
N ASN A 523 -6.19 -22.40 -4.02
CA ASN A 523 -7.64 -22.61 -4.04
C ASN A 523 -8.40 -21.28 -4.13
N PHE A 524 -7.97 -20.22 -3.45
CA PHE A 524 -8.52 -18.86 -3.65
C PHE A 524 -8.26 -18.29 -5.05
N LYS A 525 -7.10 -18.55 -5.67
CA LYS A 525 -6.85 -18.16 -7.07
C LYS A 525 -7.76 -18.90 -8.04
N VAL A 526 -7.88 -20.22 -7.89
CA VAL A 526 -8.79 -21.06 -8.70
C VAL A 526 -10.23 -20.58 -8.57
N ILE A 527 -10.69 -20.26 -7.36
CA ILE A 527 -12.01 -19.65 -7.12
C ILE A 527 -12.19 -18.33 -7.88
N ARG A 528 -11.20 -17.42 -7.83
CA ARG A 528 -11.26 -16.15 -8.57
C ARG A 528 -11.30 -16.37 -10.07
N ASP A 529 -10.35 -17.16 -10.58
CA ASP A 529 -10.08 -17.31 -12.02
C ASP A 529 -11.19 -18.12 -12.72
N LEU A 530 -11.91 -18.97 -11.98
CA LEU A 530 -13.12 -19.65 -12.43
C LEU A 530 -14.44 -18.90 -12.09
N GLU A 531 -14.36 -17.72 -11.48
CA GLU A 531 -15.50 -16.88 -11.05
C GLU A 531 -16.50 -17.61 -10.13
N LEU A 532 -16.00 -18.51 -9.27
CA LEU A 532 -16.82 -19.36 -8.39
C LEU A 532 -17.30 -18.65 -7.11
N LEU A 533 -16.97 -17.37 -6.91
CA LEU A 533 -17.52 -16.56 -5.83
C LEU A 533 -18.80 -15.86 -6.31
N PRO A 534 -19.93 -15.99 -5.61
CA PRO A 534 -21.12 -15.19 -5.90
C PRO A 534 -20.80 -13.71 -5.69
N GLN A 535 -21.32 -12.84 -6.56
CA GLN A 535 -21.18 -11.38 -6.47
C GLN A 535 -22.00 -10.83 -5.30
N LEU A 536 -21.46 -10.97 -4.07
CA LEU A 536 -22.09 -10.46 -2.87
C LEU A 536 -22.16 -8.92 -2.93
N LEU A 537 -23.37 -8.36 -2.86
CA LEU A 537 -23.63 -6.92 -3.03
C LEU A 537 -23.10 -6.34 -4.37
N GLY A 538 -23.06 -7.16 -5.43
CA GLY A 538 -22.66 -6.72 -6.77
C GLY A 538 -21.20 -6.30 -6.89
N GLN A 539 -20.30 -6.87 -6.07
CA GLN A 539 -18.86 -6.60 -6.11
C GLN A 539 -18.02 -7.90 -6.05
N ASP A 540 -16.83 -7.87 -6.66
CA ASP A 540 -15.93 -9.01 -6.79
C ASP A 540 -14.94 -9.08 -5.60
N TRP A 541 -15.41 -9.63 -4.48
CA TRP A 541 -14.62 -9.81 -3.24
C TRP A 541 -13.40 -10.74 -3.41
N SER A 542 -13.34 -11.51 -4.50
CA SER A 542 -12.24 -12.41 -4.86
C SER A 542 -10.88 -11.70 -4.94
N SER A 543 -10.87 -10.42 -5.33
CA SER A 543 -9.66 -9.61 -5.43
C SER A 543 -9.08 -9.22 -4.07
N VAL A 544 -9.91 -9.05 -3.03
CA VAL A 544 -9.48 -8.65 -1.68
C VAL A 544 -8.52 -9.68 -1.07
N PHE A 545 -8.84 -10.97 -1.16
CA PHE A 545 -8.00 -12.03 -0.58
C PHE A 545 -6.66 -12.25 -1.31
N LEU A 546 -6.50 -11.71 -2.52
CA LEU A 546 -5.34 -11.96 -3.39
C LEU A 546 -4.42 -10.74 -3.58
N GLN A 547 -4.70 -9.65 -2.87
CA GLN A 547 -3.83 -8.47 -2.84
C GLN A 547 -2.47 -8.78 -2.16
N ARG A 548 -1.43 -8.01 -2.54
CA ARG A 548 -0.16 -7.98 -1.82
C ARG A 548 -0.30 -7.03 -0.64
N PHE A 549 -0.05 -7.54 0.56
CA PHE A 549 -0.24 -6.84 1.84
C PHE A 549 1.09 -6.65 2.60
N ASP A 550 2.19 -6.96 1.94
CA ASP A 550 3.55 -6.89 2.45
C ASP A 550 4.32 -5.71 1.83
N GLY A 551 5.02 -4.97 2.68
CA GLY A 551 6.06 -4.03 2.31
C GLY A 551 7.43 -4.51 2.79
N THR A 552 8.50 -3.77 2.46
CA THR A 552 9.87 -4.06 2.90
C THR A 552 9.95 -4.31 4.41
N ILE A 553 9.17 -3.54 5.18
CA ILE A 553 8.88 -3.84 6.58
C ILE A 553 7.37 -3.92 6.76
N THR A 554 6.89 -5.05 7.30
CA THR A 554 5.47 -5.22 7.63
C THR A 554 5.27 -5.28 9.16
N ILE A 555 4.26 -4.58 9.67
CA ILE A 555 3.92 -4.44 11.09
C ILE A 555 2.49 -4.92 11.29
N TRP A 556 2.34 -6.05 11.99
CA TRP A 556 1.05 -6.64 12.34
C TRP A 556 0.85 -6.61 13.87
N PRO A 557 -0.35 -6.23 14.36
CA PRO A 557 -0.67 -6.24 15.78
C PRO A 557 -0.88 -7.66 16.32
N ARG A 558 -0.86 -7.81 17.64
CA ARG A 558 -1.29 -9.04 18.32
C ARG A 558 -2.76 -8.87 18.75
N THR A 559 -3.68 -9.29 17.90
CA THR A 559 -5.12 -9.33 18.19
C THR A 559 -5.45 -10.47 19.15
N ARG A 560 -6.55 -10.31 19.91
CA ARG A 560 -7.17 -11.37 20.72
C ARG A 560 -8.48 -11.82 20.07
N LEU A 561 -8.99 -13.01 20.40
CA LEU A 561 -10.29 -13.49 19.91
C LEU A 561 -11.45 -12.51 20.21
N ARG A 562 -11.44 -11.85 21.38
CA ARG A 562 -12.45 -10.83 21.72
C ARG A 562 -12.46 -9.66 20.73
N ASP A 563 -11.30 -9.26 20.21
CA ASP A 563 -11.18 -8.15 19.26
C ASP A 563 -11.97 -8.45 17.97
N TRP A 564 -11.97 -9.70 17.52
CA TRP A 564 -12.74 -10.15 16.34
C TRP A 564 -14.25 -10.06 16.55
N LEU A 565 -14.74 -10.29 17.77
CA LEU A 565 -16.15 -10.11 18.12
C LEU A 565 -16.54 -8.62 18.18
N HIS A 566 -15.61 -7.74 18.55
CA HIS A 566 -15.81 -6.29 18.69
C HIS A 566 -15.29 -5.51 17.47
N ILE A 567 -15.14 -6.17 16.31
CA ILE A 567 -14.51 -5.61 15.10
C ILE A 567 -15.28 -4.42 14.49
N LEU A 568 -16.58 -4.31 14.78
CA LEU A 568 -17.47 -3.22 14.37
C LEU A 568 -18.05 -2.48 15.58
N SER A 569 -17.23 -2.27 16.61
CA SER A 569 -17.55 -1.56 17.85
C SER A 569 -16.47 -0.51 18.16
N ASP A 570 -16.84 0.62 18.75
CA ASP A 570 -15.86 1.63 19.16
C ASP A 570 -15.06 1.18 20.40
N PRO A 571 -13.78 1.60 20.56
CA PRO A 571 -12.94 1.23 21.69
C PRO A 571 -13.11 2.20 22.87
N ASP A 572 -13.31 1.68 24.08
CA ASP A 572 -13.18 2.46 25.32
C ASP A 572 -11.76 3.01 25.50
N ARG A 573 -11.58 4.06 26.32
CA ARG A 573 -10.24 4.60 26.68
C ARG A 573 -9.23 3.52 27.08
N ARG A 574 -9.64 2.56 27.93
CA ARG A 574 -8.79 1.43 28.39
C ARG A 574 -8.43 0.47 27.26
N GLU A 575 -9.34 0.26 26.32
CA GLU A 575 -9.12 -0.64 25.19
C GLU A 575 -8.26 0.03 24.11
N LEU A 576 -8.46 1.33 23.86
CA LEU A 576 -7.57 2.11 23.02
C LEU A 576 -6.15 2.17 23.60
N GLU A 577 -5.98 2.39 24.90
CA GLU A 577 -4.68 2.32 25.59
C GLU A 577 -3.98 0.97 25.34
N ARG A 578 -4.73 -0.13 25.47
CA ARG A 578 -4.24 -1.47 25.15
C ARG A 578 -3.81 -1.59 23.69
N MET A 579 -4.64 -1.13 22.75
CA MET A 579 -4.35 -1.20 21.31
C MET A 579 -3.13 -0.35 20.95
N MET A 580 -3.00 0.84 21.53
CA MET A 580 -1.82 1.71 21.42
C MET A 580 -0.56 0.98 21.92
N ARG A 581 -0.59 0.42 23.14
CA ARG A 581 0.55 -0.29 23.72
C ARG A 581 0.95 -1.51 22.89
N VAL A 582 -0.01 -2.27 22.37
CA VAL A 582 0.27 -3.38 21.44
C VAL A 582 0.90 -2.87 20.15
N GLY A 583 0.38 -1.78 19.57
CA GLY A 583 0.93 -1.12 18.37
C GLY A 583 2.39 -0.70 18.55
N GLN A 584 2.73 -0.10 19.70
CA GLN A 584 4.10 0.26 20.06
C GLN A 584 5.00 -1.00 20.18
N LEU A 585 4.59 -2.00 20.98
CA LEU A 585 5.31 -3.27 21.20
C LEU A 585 5.57 -4.11 19.94
N VAL A 586 4.79 -3.94 18.86
CA VAL A 586 5.04 -4.61 17.56
C VAL A 586 5.88 -3.79 16.60
N THR A 587 6.08 -2.50 16.91
CA THR A 587 6.83 -1.52 16.10
C THR A 587 8.27 -1.36 16.59
N TRP A 588 8.48 -1.24 17.91
CA TRP A 588 9.82 -1.11 18.53
C TRP A 588 10.90 -2.04 17.97
N PRO A 589 10.66 -3.35 17.75
CA PRO A 589 11.69 -4.25 17.23
C PRO A 589 12.12 -3.96 15.78
N LYS A 590 11.32 -3.18 15.04
CA LYS A 590 11.59 -2.81 13.64
C LYS A 590 12.16 -1.41 13.50
N LEU A 591 12.08 -0.57 14.55
CA LEU A 591 12.56 0.80 14.52
C LEU A 591 14.05 0.89 14.18
N HIS A 592 14.89 -0.06 14.63
CA HIS A 592 16.33 -0.03 14.36
C HIS A 592 16.64 -0.13 12.85
N MET A 593 16.01 -1.08 12.14
CA MET A 593 16.17 -1.23 10.70
C MET A 593 15.69 0.03 9.94
N ILE A 594 14.63 0.67 10.44
CA ILE A 594 14.08 1.91 9.87
C ILE A 594 15.02 3.09 10.15
N ALA A 595 15.59 3.18 11.35
CA ALA A 595 16.51 4.23 11.76
C ALA A 595 17.76 4.26 10.89
N ASN A 596 18.36 3.10 10.61
CA ASN A 596 19.55 2.98 9.76
C ASN A 596 19.34 3.62 8.37
N ARG A 597 18.18 3.36 7.75
CA ARG A 597 17.80 4.00 6.49
C ARG A 597 17.43 5.48 6.67
N ALA A 598 16.64 5.80 7.70
CA ALA A 598 16.15 7.16 7.95
C ALA A 598 17.28 8.16 8.20
N ARG A 599 18.38 7.76 8.87
CA ARG A 599 19.60 8.57 9.05
C ARG A 599 20.18 9.04 7.71
N VAL A 600 20.31 8.12 6.75
CA VAL A 600 20.82 8.43 5.39
C VAL A 600 19.84 9.32 4.63
N GLU A 601 18.54 9.01 4.66
CA GLU A 601 17.47 9.81 4.05
C GLU A 601 17.46 11.26 4.60
N GLN A 602 17.63 11.41 5.91
CA GLN A 602 17.68 12.70 6.61
C GLN A 602 18.91 13.52 6.22
N GLN A 603 20.11 12.94 6.14
CA GLN A 603 21.30 13.70 5.71
C GLN A 603 21.19 14.17 4.26
N ILE A 604 20.65 13.33 3.36
CA ILE A 604 20.38 13.72 1.97
C ILE A 604 19.36 14.85 1.93
N PHE A 605 18.26 14.76 2.69
CA PHE A 605 17.25 15.82 2.78
C PHE A 605 17.82 17.15 3.28
N LEU A 606 18.61 17.13 4.36
CA LEU A 606 19.30 18.31 4.89
C LEU A 606 20.24 18.94 3.85
N GLY A 607 21.00 18.13 3.12
CA GLY A 607 21.85 18.60 2.02
C GLY A 607 21.07 19.31 0.92
N ARG A 608 19.93 18.73 0.48
CA ARG A 608 19.04 19.34 -0.52
C ARG A 608 18.46 20.67 -0.04
N GLN A 609 17.99 20.72 1.20
CA GLN A 609 17.43 21.92 1.80
C GLN A 609 18.46 23.07 1.88
N GLN A 610 19.68 22.77 2.34
CA GLN A 610 20.76 23.76 2.41
C GLN A 610 21.16 24.29 1.03
N MET A 611 21.35 23.42 0.04
CA MET A 611 21.71 23.86 -1.32
C MET A 611 20.60 24.71 -1.95
N ARG A 612 19.32 24.43 -1.65
CA ARG A 612 18.18 25.25 -2.11
C ARG A 612 18.08 26.62 -1.42
N VAL A 613 18.54 26.74 -0.16
CA VAL A 613 18.68 28.05 0.51
C VAL A 613 19.81 28.85 -0.12
N LYS A 614 21.00 28.24 -0.31
CA LYS A 614 22.17 28.90 -0.91
C LYS A 614 21.97 29.26 -2.40
N ALA A 615 21.12 28.54 -3.12
CA ALA A 615 20.81 28.80 -4.54
C ALA A 615 19.64 29.77 -4.78
N LYS A 616 18.97 30.30 -3.73
CA LYS A 616 18.12 31.48 -3.91
C LYS A 616 19.02 32.72 -4.00
N PRO A 617 18.88 33.58 -5.02
CA PRO A 617 19.62 34.83 -5.04
C PRO A 617 19.26 35.69 -3.81
N PRO A 618 20.18 36.54 -3.32
CA PRO A 618 19.84 37.58 -2.36
C PRO A 618 18.65 38.38 -2.89
N THR A 619 17.66 38.61 -2.06
CA THR A 619 16.48 39.37 -2.48
C THR A 619 16.86 40.85 -2.50
N GLU A 620 17.19 41.37 -3.69
CA GLU A 620 17.31 42.81 -3.89
C GLU A 620 15.99 43.50 -3.49
N PRO A 621 16.05 44.70 -2.88
CA PRO A 621 14.85 45.42 -2.48
C PRO A 621 14.07 45.90 -3.73
N THR A 622 12.99 45.19 -4.02
CA THR A 622 11.80 45.61 -4.80
C THR A 622 12.05 46.53 -6.00
N ARG A 623 12.31 45.94 -7.17
CA ARG A 623 11.85 46.51 -8.45
C ARG A 623 10.69 45.67 -8.98
N GLU A 624 9.62 46.34 -9.41
CA GLU A 624 8.41 45.68 -9.91
C GLU A 624 8.68 44.99 -11.26
N PRO A 625 8.29 43.71 -11.44
CA PRO A 625 8.46 43.00 -12.70
C PRO A 625 7.35 43.39 -13.70
N SER A 626 7.71 44.16 -14.71
CA SER A 626 6.79 44.68 -15.74
C SER A 626 6.46 43.70 -16.88
N SER A 627 6.36 42.40 -16.60
CA SER A 627 5.92 41.39 -17.59
C SER A 627 5.39 40.10 -16.95
N PRO A 628 4.35 39.46 -17.52
CA PRO A 628 3.88 38.16 -17.06
C PRO A 628 4.85 37.05 -17.51
N PRO A 629 5.07 36.00 -16.69
CA PRO A 629 5.91 34.88 -17.09
C PRO A 629 5.24 34.06 -18.21
N PRO A 630 6.00 33.53 -19.18
CA PRO A 630 5.44 32.74 -20.27
C PRO A 630 4.82 31.43 -19.75
N SER A 631 3.61 31.14 -20.21
CA SER A 631 2.94 29.87 -19.95
C SER A 631 3.60 28.73 -20.72
N GLY A 632 3.87 27.61 -20.05
CA GLY A 632 4.28 26.36 -20.71
C GLY A 632 5.67 25.87 -20.30
N SER A 633 5.77 25.27 -19.12
CA SER A 633 6.80 24.27 -18.87
C SER A 633 6.26 23.18 -17.95
N ASP A 634 5.61 22.17 -18.55
CA ASP A 634 5.33 20.91 -17.86
C ASP A 634 6.66 20.22 -17.53
N ARG A 635 7.12 20.44 -16.30
CA ARG A 635 8.17 19.65 -15.66
C ARG A 635 7.55 19.01 -14.43
N PRO A 636 7.66 17.69 -14.22
CA PRO A 636 7.23 17.08 -12.98
C PRO A 636 8.03 17.72 -11.83
N LEU A 637 7.37 18.56 -11.04
CA LEU A 637 7.97 19.28 -9.94
C LEU A 637 8.43 18.28 -8.88
N SER A 638 9.70 18.36 -8.48
CA SER A 638 10.20 17.50 -7.40
C SER A 638 9.43 17.78 -6.12
N VAL A 639 9.02 16.69 -5.46
CA VAL A 639 8.24 16.58 -4.21
C VAL A 639 8.58 17.63 -3.14
N ASP A 640 9.81 18.10 -3.09
CA ASP A 640 10.34 18.96 -2.02
C ASP A 640 10.17 20.46 -2.27
N THR A 641 9.67 20.86 -3.44
CA THR A 641 9.48 22.29 -3.76
C THR A 641 8.51 22.95 -2.78
N ASP A 642 7.39 22.27 -2.54
CA ASP A 642 6.25 22.73 -1.75
C ASP A 642 6.28 22.21 -0.29
N ALA A 643 6.74 20.97 -0.06
CA ALA A 643 6.83 20.36 1.28
C ALA A 643 7.70 21.17 2.25
N GLU A 644 8.75 21.79 1.73
CA GLU A 644 9.65 22.64 2.49
C GLU A 644 9.13 24.08 2.62
N ALA A 645 8.27 24.55 1.71
CA ALA A 645 7.62 25.86 1.85
C ALA A 645 6.64 25.82 3.03
N ALA A 646 5.91 24.72 3.15
CA ALA A 646 5.11 24.38 4.33
C ALA A 646 5.94 24.41 5.62
N PHE A 647 7.04 23.65 5.64
CA PHE A 647 7.89 23.50 6.81
C PHE A 647 8.59 24.80 7.24
N LYS A 648 8.88 25.70 6.28
CA LYS A 648 9.43 27.04 6.57
C LYS A 648 8.47 27.99 7.27
N SER A 649 7.16 27.75 7.22
CA SER A 649 6.15 28.59 7.91
C SER A 649 6.22 28.51 9.45
N ARG A 650 7.10 27.65 10.00
CA ARG A 650 7.26 27.40 11.44
C ARG A 650 8.09 28.46 12.18
N SER A 651 8.34 29.64 11.59
CA SER A 651 8.92 30.80 12.28
C SER A 651 8.38 32.14 11.72
N PHE A 652 8.32 33.14 12.60
CA PHE A 652 7.83 34.52 12.38
C PHE A 652 6.33 34.73 12.16
N TYR A 653 5.58 34.73 13.26
CA TYR A 653 4.38 35.57 13.37
C TYR A 653 4.78 37.05 13.40
N ARG A 654 4.35 37.85 12.41
CA ARG A 654 4.12 39.29 12.61
C ARG A 654 2.99 39.79 11.71
N ASN A 655 1.98 40.38 12.33
CA ASN A 655 0.81 40.97 11.68
C ASN A 655 1.17 42.00 10.59
N LYS A 656 0.41 42.01 9.48
CA LYS A 656 -0.17 43.25 8.95
C LYS A 656 -1.44 42.98 8.14
N ARG A 657 -2.48 43.79 8.40
CA ARG A 657 -3.72 43.89 7.62
C ARG A 657 -3.58 45.00 6.56
N SER A 658 -4.07 44.75 5.35
CA SER A 658 -4.62 45.72 4.36
C SER A 658 -4.75 44.99 3.01
N GLY A 659 -5.70 45.26 2.12
CA GLY A 659 -6.81 46.21 2.14
C GLY A 659 -7.64 46.01 0.86
N THR A 660 -8.86 46.52 0.84
CA THR A 660 -9.83 46.38 -0.27
C THR A 660 -9.42 47.15 -1.53
N ALA A 661 -9.65 46.56 -2.71
CA ALA A 661 -9.73 47.28 -3.98
C ALA A 661 -10.65 46.55 -4.98
N THR A 662 -11.65 47.26 -5.50
CA THR A 662 -12.53 46.87 -6.63
C THR A 662 -11.99 47.44 -7.95
N PRO A 663 -12.24 46.75 -9.08
CA PRO A 663 -12.81 47.44 -10.26
C PRO A 663 -14.05 46.67 -10.78
N ILE A 664 -15.18 47.32 -11.07
CA ILE A 664 -15.46 48.25 -12.18
C ILE A 664 -15.57 47.55 -13.55
N HIS A 665 -16.70 47.85 -14.18
CA HIS A 665 -17.28 47.23 -15.37
C HIS A 665 -16.65 47.78 -16.66
N ASN A 666 -16.42 46.93 -17.67
CA ASN A 666 -16.56 47.38 -19.05
C ASN A 666 -16.93 46.23 -20.00
N ARG A 667 -17.63 46.56 -21.09
CA ARG A 667 -18.34 45.63 -21.98
C ARG A 667 -17.61 45.40 -23.32
N HIS A 668 -18.10 44.39 -24.04
CA HIS A 668 -17.90 44.08 -25.47
C HIS A 668 -16.55 43.47 -25.88
N ALA A 669 -16.55 42.16 -26.15
CA ALA A 669 -16.44 41.63 -27.52
C ALA A 669 -16.56 40.09 -27.54
N ASP A 670 -17.62 39.56 -28.16
CA ASP A 670 -17.60 38.21 -28.75
C ASP A 670 -16.82 38.31 -30.08
N PRO A 671 -16.01 37.30 -30.47
CA PRO A 671 -16.54 36.40 -31.50
C PRO A 671 -16.06 34.94 -31.43
N LEU A 672 -17.03 34.02 -31.46
CA LEU A 672 -16.82 32.63 -31.87
C LEU A 672 -16.51 32.52 -33.39
N ARG A 673 -15.23 32.51 -33.79
CA ARG A 673 -14.82 31.94 -35.09
C ARG A 673 -13.31 31.69 -35.22
N THR A 674 -12.86 30.43 -35.20
CA THR A 674 -11.91 29.86 -36.19
C THR A 674 -11.56 28.38 -35.92
N ARG A 675 -11.18 27.69 -37.00
CA ARG A 675 -10.57 26.34 -37.07
C ARG A 675 -11.38 25.11 -36.59
N ARG A 676 -12.37 24.74 -37.42
CA ARG A 676 -12.44 23.36 -37.95
C ARG A 676 -11.89 23.36 -39.39
N ARG A 677 -10.96 22.45 -39.71
CA ARG A 677 -10.68 21.80 -41.02
C ARG A 677 -9.44 20.89 -40.86
N TRP A 678 -9.13 20.12 -41.91
CA TRP A 678 -8.09 19.08 -42.01
C TRP A 678 -8.55 17.66 -41.64
N ALA A 679 -9.40 17.12 -42.53
CA ALA A 679 -9.55 15.70 -42.81
C ALA A 679 -9.82 15.57 -44.33
N SER A 680 -9.46 14.43 -44.92
CA SER A 680 -9.42 14.13 -46.37
C SER A 680 -8.28 14.77 -47.16
N GLU A 681 -7.19 14.02 -47.38
CA GLU A 681 -6.85 13.52 -48.73
C GLU A 681 -5.71 12.49 -48.72
N LYS A 682 -5.77 11.59 -49.73
CA LYS A 682 -4.79 10.60 -50.22
C LYS A 682 -5.01 9.13 -49.83
N GLY A 683 -5.51 8.37 -50.80
CA GLY A 683 -5.25 6.94 -50.95
C GLY A 683 -4.22 6.69 -52.07
N ALA A 684 -3.55 5.55 -52.00
CA ALA A 684 -2.82 4.91 -53.08
C ALA A 684 -2.64 3.42 -52.72
N GLU A 685 -2.88 2.51 -53.67
CA GLU A 685 -2.62 1.06 -53.53
C GLU A 685 -1.12 0.74 -53.69
N PRO A 686 -0.65 -0.51 -53.41
CA PRO A 686 -0.64 -1.56 -54.45
C PRO A 686 -0.81 -3.00 -53.86
N PRO A 687 -0.42 -4.12 -54.52
CA PRO A 687 -1.37 -4.96 -55.29
C PRO A 687 -1.46 -6.43 -54.81
N GLU A 688 -2.41 -7.18 -55.38
CA GLU A 688 -2.60 -8.61 -55.13
C GLU A 688 -1.62 -9.52 -55.91
N THR A 689 -1.17 -10.63 -55.30
CA THR A 689 -0.96 -11.92 -56.00
C THR A 689 -1.38 -13.10 -55.09
N SER A 690 -1.72 -14.23 -55.72
CA SER A 690 -2.63 -15.27 -55.18
C SER A 690 -1.98 -16.57 -54.67
N SER A 691 -2.83 -17.44 -54.09
CA SER A 691 -2.60 -18.84 -53.63
C SER A 691 -2.04 -19.00 -52.20
N GLY A 692 -2.42 -20.01 -51.40
CA GLY A 692 -3.30 -21.16 -51.65
C GLY A 692 -3.88 -21.74 -50.34
N SER A 693 -4.71 -22.77 -50.44
CA SER A 693 -5.65 -23.20 -49.39
C SER A 693 -5.16 -24.26 -48.38
N SER A 694 -5.87 -24.31 -47.24
CA SER A 694 -6.15 -25.49 -46.39
C SER A 694 -5.01 -26.18 -45.62
N PHE A 695 -5.08 -26.11 -44.28
CA PHE A 695 -4.36 -27.04 -43.38
C PHE A 695 -5.18 -27.56 -42.18
N LEU A 696 -6.37 -27.00 -41.88
CA LEU A 696 -7.24 -27.47 -40.79
C LEU A 696 -8.26 -28.54 -41.23
N ALA A 697 -7.74 -29.61 -41.85
CA ALA A 697 -8.55 -30.76 -42.27
C ALA A 697 -7.75 -32.07 -42.24
N ARG A 698 -7.14 -32.42 -41.10
CA ARG A 698 -6.61 -33.78 -40.83
C ARG A 698 -6.43 -34.04 -39.32
N LEU A 699 -6.57 -35.31 -38.94
CA LEU A 699 -6.25 -35.91 -37.64
C LEU A 699 -7.20 -35.60 -36.46
N ARG A 700 -8.39 -36.21 -36.55
CA ARG A 700 -9.17 -36.64 -35.37
C ARG A 700 -9.51 -38.14 -35.48
N THR A 701 -8.53 -39.01 -35.22
CA THR A 701 -8.62 -40.46 -34.97
C THR A 701 -7.20 -40.93 -34.58
N GLY A 702 -6.97 -41.87 -33.65
CA GLY A 702 -7.84 -42.51 -32.67
C GLY A 702 -7.05 -43.55 -31.84
N SER A 703 -7.61 -43.96 -30.70
CA SER A 703 -7.21 -45.12 -29.86
C SER A 703 -5.79 -45.20 -29.26
N PHE A 704 -5.73 -45.33 -27.93
CA PHE A 704 -4.71 -46.13 -27.26
C PHE A 704 -5.35 -46.86 -26.08
N SER A 705 -5.25 -48.18 -26.06
CA SER A 705 -5.67 -49.05 -24.96
C SER A 705 -4.47 -49.57 -24.18
N THR A 706 -4.64 -49.61 -22.85
CA THR A 706 -3.89 -50.39 -21.84
C THR A 706 -2.88 -51.44 -22.31
N PHE A 707 -1.68 -51.44 -21.71
CA PHE A 707 -1.10 -52.67 -21.13
C PHE A 707 -0.17 -52.36 -19.92
N ARG A 708 0.07 -53.38 -19.08
CA ARG A 708 0.86 -53.34 -17.82
C ARG A 708 2.28 -53.91 -18.02
N GLY A 709 3.20 -53.55 -17.12
CA GLY A 709 4.50 -54.22 -16.93
C GLY A 709 5.59 -53.79 -17.93
N THR A 710 6.89 -53.91 -17.68
CA THR A 710 7.61 -54.56 -16.56
C THR A 710 9.02 -53.94 -16.38
N SER A 711 9.81 -54.47 -15.43
CA SER A 711 11.14 -54.01 -15.00
C SER A 711 12.29 -54.18 -16.02
N LEU A 712 13.50 -53.72 -15.61
CA LEU A 712 14.85 -53.82 -16.20
C LEU A 712 15.18 -52.69 -17.21
N LYS A 713 16.23 -51.88 -17.03
CA LYS A 713 17.71 -52.12 -16.94
C LYS A 713 18.33 -52.53 -18.28
N GLU A 714 19.50 -51.92 -18.56
CA GLU A 714 20.27 -51.97 -19.82
C GLU A 714 19.54 -51.22 -20.96
N VAL A 715 20.21 -50.53 -21.90
CA VAL A 715 21.55 -50.71 -22.46
C VAL A 715 22.32 -49.37 -22.59
N THR A 716 23.63 -49.42 -22.37
CA THR A 716 24.62 -48.36 -22.62
C THR A 716 25.15 -48.35 -24.07
N VAL A 717 25.92 -47.32 -24.41
CA VAL A 717 26.82 -47.20 -25.59
C VAL A 717 26.22 -46.59 -26.87
N ALA A 718 26.60 -45.33 -27.10
CA ALA A 718 27.10 -44.86 -28.40
C ALA A 718 28.07 -43.68 -28.15
N LEU A 719 29.38 -43.98 -28.24
CA LEU A 719 30.55 -43.16 -28.65
C LEU A 719 30.62 -41.67 -28.22
N GLU A 720 31.69 -41.17 -27.59
CA GLU A 720 33.06 -40.97 -28.13
C GLU A 720 33.03 -40.06 -29.40
N ASP A 721 33.81 -38.98 -29.53
CA ASP A 721 35.18 -38.70 -29.06
C ASP A 721 35.42 -37.20 -28.74
N GLY A 722 36.54 -36.84 -28.08
CA GLY A 722 36.84 -35.41 -27.86
C GLY A 722 38.08 -34.89 -27.11
N TRP A 723 39.07 -35.72 -26.72
CA TRP A 723 40.45 -35.35 -26.30
C TRP A 723 40.60 -34.53 -24.97
N SER A 724 41.22 -35.02 -23.89
CA SER A 724 42.64 -35.40 -23.64
C SER A 724 43.58 -34.17 -23.47
N SER A 725 44.60 -34.13 -22.58
CA SER A 725 45.25 -35.15 -21.73
C SER A 725 46.03 -34.53 -20.55
N ASP A 726 46.06 -35.22 -19.40
CA ASP A 726 47.21 -35.50 -18.46
C ASP A 726 48.14 -34.37 -17.92
N SER A 727 48.87 -34.52 -16.81
CA SER A 727 49.17 -35.66 -15.90
C SER A 727 49.29 -35.14 -14.44
N SER A 728 48.87 -35.87 -13.39
CA SER A 728 49.63 -36.88 -12.61
C SER A 728 50.78 -36.28 -11.76
N THR A 729 51.23 -36.77 -10.60
CA THR A 729 50.90 -37.87 -9.64
C THR A 729 51.67 -37.53 -8.32
N GLU A 730 51.49 -38.10 -7.12
CA GLU A 730 50.68 -39.20 -6.56
C GLU A 730 50.42 -38.96 -5.05
N GLU A 731 50.02 -39.97 -4.26
CA GLU A 731 49.91 -39.94 -2.78
C GLU A 731 51.08 -40.72 -2.12
N GLU A 732 51.45 -40.39 -0.88
CA GLU A 732 51.99 -41.42 0.03
C GLU A 732 51.62 -41.15 1.51
N LEU A 733 51.19 -42.22 2.19
CA LEU A 733 50.71 -42.25 3.57
C LEU A 733 51.71 -43.01 4.46
N VAL A 734 52.28 -42.36 5.48
CA VAL A 734 52.79 -43.05 6.68
C VAL A 734 52.50 -42.19 7.91
N ALA A 735 52.13 -42.85 9.01
CA ALA A 735 51.93 -42.23 10.32
C ALA A 735 52.64 -43.05 11.40
N VAL A 736 53.00 -42.41 12.52
CA VAL A 736 53.48 -43.02 13.78
C VAL A 736 54.93 -43.58 13.65
N ASP A 737 55.88 -43.40 14.58
CA ASP A 737 55.90 -42.93 15.98
C ASP A 737 57.13 -42.02 16.24
N GLY A 738 57.14 -41.25 17.35
CA GLY A 738 58.30 -40.42 17.78
C GLY A 738 57.99 -39.40 18.86
#